data_AF-A0A2T7AXC8-F1
#
_entry.id   AF-A0A2T7AXC8-F1
#
_cell.length_a   1.000
_cell.length_b   1.000
_cell.length_c   1.000
_cell.angle_alpha   90.00
_cell.angle_beta   90.00
_cell.angle_gamma   90.00
#
_symmetry.space_group_name_H-M   'P 1'
#
loop_
_entity.id
_entity.type
_entity.pdbx_description
1 polymer ?
#
loop_
_entity_poly.entity_id
_entity_poly.type
_entity_poly.pdbx_seq_one_letter_code
_entity_poly.pdbx_strand_id
1 'polypeptide(L)'
;VVHFADRQSAWQFGKTLPLNSPSGANDNGADSVWGVNVRHNVVERSVTASDYNHRQAQKVLLSAPADMTRGDGDGITYGDVYHYRPRHLERGDKIDPAAETGNFWARLEHERFLSRQTSISGSSTDATLAPAQVLTITETAIPPTLPRETENGIVIISASYSASRKNALRVVWEGMPYSETRCWRPAAKPRPKVTGTMTARVTSARDNDIYAWQDASGLYRVKFDADRDDKLSGQESMPVRFAKPYGGDKYGFHFPLIQGTEVAIAFHEGDPDRPYIAHALHGSRHVDHVTEKNSTRNVIRTPTNNKLRMEDKRGEEHIKLSTEYGGKTQLNLGHNVDAGRALRGEGAELRTDKWVSIRGGAGVFITADEQPRAGGRMLSMKEAIAQLENALSIARSLSDAAETADALPADIQSQVTLTDALKDLLKPGMVLNAPQGVSITSPQAVRVASGSASVGIMSQQNTDISALKRFTVAAGEAVSVLARQAGMKLFAAKGKVEIQAQDDALEAIAKKDITVTSTEGRVDITAATELVINCGGAYIRLSDGNIELGCPENILLKTMNVQKMGPAMLNVTPYDFPKGYGGIYTLKDEYGNIIPNTEYKITTGDGEIFTGVSDENGKTVPIYTAMPCKLNIDILGTSKSGRSDNT
;
A
#
# COMPACT_ATOMS: atom_id res chain seq x y z
N VAL A 1 -9.28 -49.68 46.61
CA VAL A 1 -9.08 -48.21 46.70
C VAL A 1 -7.83 -47.88 45.89
N VAL A 2 -7.86 -46.83 45.07
CA VAL A 2 -6.67 -46.33 44.34
C VAL A 2 -6.18 -45.10 45.09
N HIS A 3 -4.92 -45.10 45.52
CA HIS A 3 -4.31 -43.98 46.24
C HIS A 3 -3.47 -43.15 45.27
N PHE A 4 -3.89 -41.92 44.99
CA PHE A 4 -3.11 -40.95 44.23
C PHE A 4 -2.25 -40.14 45.20
N ALA A 5 -0.93 -40.23 45.06
CA ALA A 5 0.00 -39.53 45.90
C ALA A 5 1.29 -39.17 45.15
N ASP A 6 1.88 -38.04 45.53
CA ASP A 6 3.10 -37.48 44.96
C ASP A 6 4.11 -37.02 46.03
N ARG A 7 3.86 -37.33 47.31
CA ARG A 7 4.66 -36.90 48.49
C ARG A 7 4.98 -38.05 49.43
N GLN A 8 6.02 -37.88 50.23
CA GLN A 8 6.56 -38.84 51.19
C GLN A 8 5.58 -39.17 52.33
N SER A 9 4.70 -38.22 52.69
CA SER A 9 3.67 -38.43 53.71
C SER A 9 2.64 -39.49 53.32
N ALA A 10 2.62 -39.93 52.06
CA ALA A 10 1.72 -40.97 51.58
C ALA A 10 2.23 -42.39 51.84
N TRP A 11 3.48 -42.56 52.29
CA TRP A 11 4.00 -43.87 52.65
C TRP A 11 3.39 -44.38 53.96
N GLN A 12 3.26 -45.70 54.07
CA GLN A 12 2.77 -46.37 55.28
C GLN A 12 3.96 -46.75 56.17
N PHE A 13 4.11 -46.05 57.28
CA PHE A 13 5.19 -46.28 58.25
C PHE A 13 4.80 -47.31 59.32
N GLY A 14 5.79 -47.83 60.04
CA GLY A 14 5.59 -48.75 61.18
C GLY A 14 5.73 -50.23 60.83
N LYS A 15 6.13 -50.58 59.61
CA LYS A 15 6.41 -51.97 59.23
C LYS A 15 7.83 -52.35 59.67
N THR A 16 7.96 -53.26 60.62
CA THR A 16 9.27 -53.70 61.14
C THR A 16 9.40 -55.21 61.06
N LEU A 17 10.52 -55.71 60.53
CA LEU A 17 10.81 -57.15 60.43
C LEU A 17 12.25 -57.48 60.83
N PRO A 18 12.49 -58.58 61.55
CA PRO A 18 13.83 -59.04 61.88
C PRO A 18 14.57 -59.60 60.65
N LEU A 19 15.87 -59.32 60.55
CA LEU A 19 16.77 -60.03 59.64
C LEU A 19 17.00 -61.44 60.19
N ASN A 20 16.39 -62.44 59.57
CA ASN A 20 16.57 -63.84 59.97
C ASN A 20 16.42 -64.75 58.76
N SER A 21 17.45 -65.55 58.48
CA SER A 21 17.42 -66.54 57.41
C SER A 21 16.69 -67.80 57.88
N PRO A 22 15.67 -68.29 57.16
CA PRO A 22 15.06 -69.57 57.46
C PRO A 22 16.09 -70.67 57.21
N SER A 23 16.69 -71.19 58.27
CA SER A 23 17.70 -72.26 58.21
C SER A 23 17.08 -73.56 58.72
N GLY A 24 17.04 -74.59 57.86
CA GLY A 24 16.71 -75.97 58.25
C GLY A 24 15.35 -76.17 58.94
N ALA A 25 14.29 -76.35 58.14
CA ALA A 25 12.95 -76.83 58.55
C ALA A 25 12.17 -76.07 59.65
N ASN A 26 12.70 -74.97 60.21
CA ASN A 26 12.00 -74.17 61.23
C ASN A 26 12.27 -72.66 61.02
N ASP A 27 11.21 -71.87 60.93
CA ASP A 27 11.22 -70.40 60.82
C ASP A 27 10.96 -69.70 62.18
N ASN A 28 10.88 -70.46 63.27
CA ASN A 28 10.50 -70.02 64.62
C ASN A 28 9.12 -69.32 64.67
N GLY A 29 8.29 -69.44 63.64
CA GLY A 29 6.95 -68.83 63.55
C GLY A 29 6.94 -67.30 63.51
N ALA A 30 8.09 -66.66 63.28
CA ALA A 30 8.21 -65.21 63.22
C ALA A 30 8.43 -64.75 61.79
N ASP A 31 7.62 -63.79 61.33
CA ASP A 31 7.82 -63.16 60.02
C ASP A 31 9.18 -62.45 59.99
N SER A 32 9.97 -62.71 58.95
CA SER A 32 11.33 -62.18 58.84
C SER A 32 11.65 -61.74 57.42
N VAL A 33 12.80 -61.09 57.28
CA VAL A 33 13.43 -60.80 55.99
C VAL A 33 14.80 -61.46 55.89
N TRP A 34 15.17 -61.89 54.69
CA TRP A 34 16.47 -62.49 54.40
C TRP A 34 16.87 -62.28 52.95
N GLY A 35 18.14 -62.61 52.63
CA GLY A 35 18.67 -62.47 51.28
C GLY A 35 18.66 -61.02 50.79
N VAL A 36 18.87 -60.07 51.70
CA VAL A 36 18.89 -58.64 51.40
C VAL A 36 20.08 -58.32 50.49
N ASN A 37 19.80 -57.74 49.33
CA ASN A 37 20.79 -57.39 48.33
C ASN A 37 20.60 -55.93 47.89
N VAL A 38 21.69 -55.17 47.93
CA VAL A 38 21.74 -53.77 47.48
C VAL A 38 22.43 -53.72 46.11
N ARG A 39 21.77 -53.08 45.16
CA ARG A 39 22.32 -52.79 43.83
C ARG A 39 22.41 -51.29 43.63
N HIS A 40 23.56 -50.84 43.17
CA HIS A 40 23.79 -49.45 42.79
C HIS A 40 23.94 -49.32 41.27
N ASN A 41 23.29 -48.29 40.73
CA ASN A 41 23.49 -47.83 39.36
C ASN A 41 24.01 -46.40 39.41
N VAL A 42 24.96 -46.07 38.53
CA VAL A 42 25.34 -44.67 38.31
C VAL A 42 24.20 -44.01 37.54
N VAL A 43 23.72 -42.87 38.03
CA VAL A 43 22.59 -42.13 37.46
C VAL A 43 23.00 -40.69 37.16
N GLU A 44 22.16 -39.99 36.43
CA GLU A 44 22.43 -38.66 35.94
C GLU A 44 22.50 -37.63 37.09
N ARG A 45 23.47 -36.72 37.06
CA ARG A 45 23.75 -35.77 38.16
C ARG A 45 22.72 -34.64 38.25
N SER A 46 22.26 -34.15 37.10
CA SER A 46 21.30 -33.04 37.07
C SER A 46 20.43 -33.07 35.82
N VAL A 47 19.26 -32.44 35.91
CA VAL A 47 18.34 -32.29 34.79
C VAL A 47 18.01 -30.82 34.58
N THR A 48 17.98 -30.39 33.32
CA THR A 48 17.48 -29.07 32.90
C THR A 48 16.38 -29.23 31.86
N ALA A 49 15.40 -28.34 31.95
CA ALA A 49 14.17 -28.35 31.18
C ALA A 49 13.98 -27.01 30.47
N SER A 50 13.62 -27.01 29.18
CA SER A 50 13.42 -25.80 28.38
C SER A 50 12.35 -26.00 27.32
N ASP A 51 11.59 -24.97 27.00
CA ASP A 51 10.58 -24.98 25.94
C ASP A 51 10.44 -23.56 25.36
N TYR A 52 9.61 -23.43 24.32
CA TYR A 52 9.30 -22.17 23.67
C TYR A 52 7.81 -21.86 23.76
N ASN A 53 7.50 -20.67 24.29
CA ASN A 53 6.14 -20.12 24.34
C ASN A 53 6.00 -18.96 23.36
N HIS A 54 5.33 -19.22 22.23
CA HIS A 54 5.11 -18.20 21.20
C HIS A 54 4.23 -17.02 21.65
N ARG A 55 3.44 -17.18 22.73
CA ARG A 55 2.60 -16.11 23.28
C ARG A 55 3.41 -15.10 24.09
N GLN A 56 4.57 -15.54 24.59
CA GLN A 56 5.53 -14.74 25.34
C GLN A 56 6.95 -15.05 24.83
N ALA A 57 7.20 -14.83 23.54
CA ALA A 57 8.40 -15.32 22.85
C ALA A 57 9.74 -14.82 23.43
N GLN A 58 9.73 -13.69 24.14
CA GLN A 58 10.91 -13.11 24.80
C GLN A 58 11.22 -13.77 26.15
N LYS A 59 10.30 -14.57 26.68
CA LYS A 59 10.44 -15.20 27.99
C LYS A 59 11.32 -16.43 27.88
N VAL A 60 12.46 -16.42 28.58
CA VAL A 60 13.35 -17.57 28.67
C VAL A 60 12.74 -18.59 29.63
N LEU A 61 12.51 -19.80 29.14
CA LEU A 61 11.88 -20.90 29.88
C LEU A 61 12.88 -21.96 30.33
N LEU A 62 14.18 -21.69 30.26
CA LEU A 62 15.22 -22.61 30.75
C LEU A 62 15.16 -22.72 32.29
N SER A 63 14.95 -23.92 32.80
CA SER A 63 14.95 -24.23 34.23
C SER A 63 16.34 -24.03 34.84
N ALA A 64 16.42 -23.90 36.16
CA ALA A 64 17.70 -24.14 36.84
C ALA A 64 18.04 -25.65 36.76
N PRO A 65 19.33 -26.04 36.87
CA PRO A 65 19.69 -27.43 37.05
C PRO A 65 19.02 -27.98 38.32
N ALA A 66 18.18 -29.00 38.14
CA ALA A 66 17.57 -29.71 39.23
C ALA A 66 18.56 -30.76 39.73
N ASP A 67 19.09 -30.56 40.94
CA ASP A 67 19.86 -31.54 41.68
C ASP A 67 19.14 -31.88 42.99
N MET A 68 18.52 -33.06 43.05
CA MET A 68 17.78 -33.53 44.21
C MET A 68 18.66 -34.33 45.19
N THR A 69 19.94 -34.51 44.90
CA THR A 69 20.94 -34.96 45.86
C THR A 69 21.47 -33.80 46.72
N ARG A 70 21.20 -32.55 46.32
CA ARG A 70 21.64 -31.32 47.00
C ARG A 70 23.17 -31.26 47.21
N GLY A 71 23.94 -31.80 46.27
CA GLY A 71 25.39 -31.87 46.35
C GLY A 71 25.96 -33.10 47.06
N ASP A 72 25.12 -33.93 47.71
CA ASP A 72 25.57 -35.17 48.37
C ASP A 72 25.86 -36.32 47.37
N GLY A 73 25.62 -36.09 46.07
CA GLY A 73 25.80 -37.06 44.99
C GLY A 73 27.20 -37.12 44.36
N ASP A 74 28.18 -36.39 44.89
CA ASP A 74 29.54 -36.31 44.35
C ASP A 74 30.23 -37.69 44.36
N GLY A 75 30.61 -38.17 43.16
CA GLY A 75 31.30 -39.45 42.96
C GLY A 75 30.43 -40.66 42.59
N ILE A 76 29.10 -40.55 42.67
CA ILE A 76 28.15 -41.65 42.35
C ILE A 76 27.10 -41.28 41.28
N THR A 77 27.21 -40.08 40.71
CA THR A 77 26.38 -39.58 39.62
C THR A 77 27.25 -39.10 38.45
N TYR A 78 26.70 -39.00 37.25
CA TYR A 78 27.45 -38.59 36.05
C TYR A 78 26.63 -37.70 35.11
N GLY A 79 27.30 -36.80 34.39
CA GLY A 79 26.71 -36.04 33.28
C GLY A 79 25.53 -35.13 33.66
N ASP A 80 25.03 -34.37 32.68
CA ASP A 80 23.85 -33.51 32.83
C ASP A 80 22.86 -33.81 31.71
N VAL A 81 21.57 -33.86 32.03
CA VAL A 81 20.48 -34.12 31.08
C VAL A 81 19.80 -32.82 30.70
N TYR A 82 19.56 -32.63 29.41
CA TYR A 82 18.81 -31.50 28.87
C TYR A 82 17.57 -31.97 28.11
N HIS A 83 16.40 -31.47 28.52
CA HIS A 83 15.13 -31.71 27.85
C HIS A 83 14.57 -30.42 27.27
N TYR A 84 14.52 -30.33 25.94
CA TYR A 84 13.93 -29.20 25.20
C TYR A 84 12.43 -29.38 24.91
N ARG A 85 11.67 -30.08 25.76
CA ARG A 85 10.24 -30.42 25.52
C ARG A 85 9.28 -30.55 26.74
N PRO A 86 9.60 -30.11 27.97
CA PRO A 86 8.59 -29.99 29.02
C PRO A 86 7.64 -28.81 28.70
N ARG A 87 6.33 -29.05 28.72
CA ARG A 87 5.30 -28.14 28.17
C ARG A 87 4.93 -27.03 29.15
N HIS A 88 5.94 -26.40 29.72
CA HIS A 88 5.74 -25.39 30.75
C HIS A 88 5.65 -24.00 30.15
N LEU A 89 4.70 -23.22 30.64
CA LEU A 89 4.57 -21.81 30.29
C LEU A 89 5.46 -20.91 31.17
N GLU A 90 5.99 -21.49 32.25
CA GLU A 90 6.70 -20.81 33.33
C GLU A 90 7.93 -21.59 33.75
N ARG A 91 9.02 -20.87 34.10
CA ARG A 91 10.26 -21.49 34.60
C ARG A 91 10.05 -22.19 35.95
N GLY A 92 9.26 -21.58 36.84
CA GLY A 92 9.05 -22.03 38.22
C GLY A 92 10.21 -21.72 39.17
N ASP A 93 9.94 -21.75 40.47
CA ASP A 93 10.98 -21.62 41.51
C ASP A 93 11.96 -22.79 41.46
N LYS A 94 13.22 -22.56 41.87
CA LYS A 94 14.26 -23.60 41.83
C LYS A 94 14.05 -24.68 42.91
N ILE A 95 13.56 -24.28 44.08
CA ILE A 95 13.53 -25.11 45.29
C ILE A 95 12.13 -25.71 45.46
N ASP A 96 11.09 -24.88 45.37
CA ASP A 96 9.70 -25.30 45.47
C ASP A 96 8.91 -24.95 44.20
N PRO A 97 9.17 -25.66 43.10
CA PRO A 97 8.52 -25.37 41.83
C PRO A 97 7.03 -25.70 41.89
N ALA A 98 6.19 -24.73 41.50
CA ALA A 98 4.78 -24.98 41.22
C ALA A 98 4.61 -26.06 40.13
N ALA A 99 3.50 -26.79 40.19
CA ALA A 99 3.20 -27.86 39.24
C ALA A 99 3.27 -27.37 37.78
N GLU A 100 3.73 -28.26 36.89
CA GLU A 100 3.84 -28.04 35.44
C GLU A 100 4.81 -26.92 35.01
N THR A 101 5.66 -26.42 35.90
CA THR A 101 6.76 -25.49 35.56
C THR A 101 8.02 -26.22 35.08
N GLY A 102 8.96 -25.50 34.45
CA GLY A 102 10.21 -26.09 33.97
C GLY A 102 11.02 -26.78 35.07
N ASN A 103 11.20 -26.11 36.21
CA ASN A 103 11.87 -26.69 37.38
C ASN A 103 11.09 -27.86 37.99
N PHE A 104 9.74 -27.87 37.92
CA PHE A 104 8.94 -29.01 38.37
C PHE A 104 9.21 -30.25 37.51
N TRP A 105 9.23 -30.10 36.18
CA TRP A 105 9.53 -31.21 35.28
C TRP A 105 10.98 -31.70 35.41
N ALA A 106 11.95 -30.79 35.52
CA ALA A 106 13.35 -31.14 35.76
C ALA A 106 13.52 -31.90 37.08
N ARG A 107 12.88 -31.43 38.16
CA ARG A 107 12.86 -32.12 39.47
C ARG A 107 12.30 -33.53 39.34
N LEU A 108 11.11 -33.68 38.76
CA LEU A 108 10.46 -34.98 38.64
C LEU A 108 11.30 -35.99 37.86
N GLU A 109 11.95 -35.55 36.79
CA GLU A 109 12.82 -36.44 36.00
C GLU A 109 14.08 -36.81 36.77
N HIS A 110 14.70 -35.86 37.47
CA HIS A 110 15.86 -36.19 38.30
C HIS A 110 15.48 -37.16 39.43
N GLU A 111 14.34 -36.97 40.10
CA GLU A 111 13.80 -37.92 41.08
C GLU A 111 13.60 -39.32 40.50
N ARG A 112 13.24 -39.46 39.21
CA ARG A 112 13.13 -40.77 38.52
C ARG A 112 14.47 -41.44 38.31
N PHE A 113 15.48 -40.71 37.85
CA PHE A 113 16.84 -41.25 37.72
C PHE A 113 17.35 -41.73 39.07
N LEU A 114 17.24 -40.85 40.06
CA LEU A 114 17.56 -41.11 41.45
C LEU A 114 16.82 -42.35 42.01
N SER A 115 15.53 -42.52 41.73
CA SER A 115 14.75 -43.70 42.17
C SER A 115 15.33 -45.04 41.70
N ARG A 116 16.19 -45.05 40.67
CA ARG A 116 16.85 -46.24 40.12
C ARG A 116 18.31 -46.38 40.57
N GLN A 117 18.83 -45.40 41.30
CA GLN A 117 20.22 -45.34 41.75
C GLN A 117 20.53 -46.44 42.75
N THR A 118 19.65 -46.69 43.71
CA THR A 118 19.82 -47.72 44.73
C THR A 118 18.54 -48.55 44.79
N SER A 119 18.65 -49.83 44.47
CA SER A 119 17.58 -50.81 44.65
C SER A 119 17.99 -51.80 45.73
N ILE A 120 17.07 -52.06 46.65
CA ILE A 120 17.22 -53.04 47.73
C ILE A 120 16.18 -54.12 47.49
N SER A 121 16.63 -55.36 47.40
CA SER A 121 15.76 -56.52 47.20
C SER A 121 15.95 -57.53 48.31
N GLY A 122 14.93 -58.33 48.57
CA GLY A 122 15.00 -59.37 49.58
C GLY A 122 13.85 -60.37 49.47
N SER A 123 13.89 -61.36 50.34
CA SER A 123 12.79 -62.30 50.56
C SER A 123 12.21 -62.11 51.95
N SER A 124 10.92 -62.43 52.12
CA SER A 124 10.20 -62.38 53.39
C SER A 124 9.14 -63.48 53.46
N THR A 125 8.71 -63.83 54.67
CA THR A 125 7.53 -64.66 54.94
C THR A 125 6.26 -63.85 55.23
N ASP A 126 6.39 -62.54 55.41
CA ASP A 126 5.29 -61.68 55.84
C ASP A 126 4.25 -61.43 54.73
N ALA A 127 3.03 -61.93 54.94
CA ALA A 127 1.93 -61.80 53.98
C ALA A 127 1.38 -60.37 53.82
N THR A 128 1.67 -59.48 54.77
CA THR A 128 1.16 -58.11 54.80
C THR A 128 2.13 -57.09 54.18
N LEU A 129 3.35 -57.53 53.79
CA LEU A 129 4.33 -56.68 53.14
C LEU A 129 3.82 -56.24 51.76
N ALA A 130 3.59 -54.95 51.53
CA ALA A 130 3.00 -54.43 50.30
C ALA A 130 3.73 -53.18 49.78
N PRO A 131 3.59 -52.82 48.49
CA PRO A 131 4.10 -51.56 47.98
C PRO A 131 3.57 -50.35 48.77
N ALA A 132 4.36 -49.28 48.80
CA ALA A 132 4.13 -48.06 49.58
C ALA A 132 4.32 -48.17 51.10
N GLN A 133 4.70 -49.34 51.63
CA GLN A 133 5.14 -49.48 53.03
C GLN A 133 6.62 -49.10 53.19
N VAL A 134 6.96 -48.49 54.32
CA VAL A 134 8.35 -48.27 54.76
C VAL A 134 8.74 -49.38 55.72
N LEU A 135 9.57 -50.29 55.26
CA LEU A 135 10.09 -51.43 55.99
C LEU A 135 11.36 -51.06 56.76
N THR A 136 11.34 -51.20 58.08
CA THR A 136 12.52 -51.16 58.95
C THR A 136 12.99 -52.58 59.22
N ILE A 137 14.25 -52.88 58.91
CA ILE A 137 14.84 -54.18 59.19
C ILE A 137 15.64 -54.10 60.49
N THR A 138 15.35 -54.99 61.45
CA THR A 138 16.10 -55.06 62.72
C THR A 138 17.02 -56.26 62.72
N GLU A 139 18.28 -56.08 63.11
CA GLU A 139 19.21 -57.18 63.35
C GLU A 139 19.75 -57.15 64.78
N THR A 140 20.11 -58.34 65.28
CA THR A 140 20.73 -58.50 66.61
C THR A 140 22.19 -58.94 66.51
N ALA A 141 22.77 -58.94 65.30
CA ALA A 141 24.16 -59.33 65.06
C ALA A 141 25.13 -58.23 65.54
N ILE A 142 26.24 -58.64 66.18
CA ILE A 142 27.32 -57.76 66.61
C ILE A 142 28.63 -58.31 66.02
N PRO A 143 29.31 -57.60 65.10
CA PRO A 143 28.94 -56.30 64.54
C PRO A 143 27.71 -56.36 63.58
N PRO A 144 27.01 -55.24 63.35
CA PRO A 144 25.91 -55.15 62.37
C PRO A 144 26.33 -55.62 60.97
N THR A 145 25.44 -56.33 60.28
CA THR A 145 25.65 -56.94 58.96
C THR A 145 24.80 -56.33 57.87
N LEU A 146 23.79 -55.52 58.23
CA LEU A 146 22.94 -54.84 57.27
C LEU A 146 23.72 -53.74 56.51
N PRO A 147 23.48 -53.60 55.20
CA PRO A 147 24.02 -52.48 54.44
C PRO A 147 23.51 -51.14 54.96
N ARG A 148 24.38 -50.12 54.93
CA ARG A 148 24.08 -48.74 55.38
C ARG A 148 22.81 -48.18 54.74
N GLU A 149 22.54 -48.55 53.50
CA GLU A 149 21.38 -48.12 52.70
C GLU A 149 20.04 -48.56 53.30
N THR A 150 20.04 -49.50 54.27
CA THR A 150 18.83 -50.00 54.94
C THR A 150 18.53 -49.30 56.27
N GLU A 151 19.45 -48.48 56.80
CA GLU A 151 19.36 -47.87 58.15
C GLU A 151 18.14 -46.97 58.33
N ASN A 152 17.79 -46.20 57.30
CA ASN A 152 16.68 -45.23 57.35
C ASN A 152 15.33 -45.81 56.92
N GLY A 153 15.25 -47.14 56.76
CA GLY A 153 14.06 -47.84 56.26
C GLY A 153 14.03 -47.93 54.73
N ILE A 154 13.17 -48.82 54.23
CA ILE A 154 13.10 -49.19 52.81
C ILE A 154 11.66 -48.99 52.33
N VAL A 155 11.47 -48.13 51.35
CA VAL A 155 10.16 -48.00 50.68
C VAL A 155 9.98 -49.18 49.74
N ILE A 156 9.01 -50.05 50.01
CA ILE A 156 8.67 -51.18 49.14
C ILE A 156 8.00 -50.64 47.88
N ILE A 157 8.58 -50.93 46.71
CA ILE A 157 8.07 -50.50 45.40
C ILE A 157 7.39 -51.64 44.65
N SER A 158 7.76 -52.88 44.94
CA SER A 158 7.10 -54.08 44.43
C SER A 158 7.16 -55.22 45.45
N ALA A 159 6.12 -56.05 45.45
CA ALA A 159 6.07 -57.29 46.23
C ALA A 159 5.40 -58.38 45.37
N SER A 160 6.04 -59.54 45.29
CA SER A 160 5.58 -60.71 44.55
C SER A 160 5.44 -61.89 45.51
N TYR A 161 4.24 -62.47 45.57
CA TYR A 161 3.91 -63.53 46.51
C TYR A 161 3.90 -64.87 45.80
N SER A 162 4.56 -65.86 46.36
CA SER A 162 4.55 -67.24 45.89
C SER A 162 4.31 -68.20 47.05
N ALA A 163 3.32 -69.07 46.94
CA ALA A 163 2.98 -70.05 47.95
C ALA A 163 2.30 -71.27 47.30
N SER A 164 2.45 -72.46 47.90
CA SER A 164 1.70 -73.66 47.48
C SER A 164 1.51 -74.62 48.66
N ARG A 165 0.75 -75.70 48.47
CA ARG A 165 0.63 -76.74 49.52
C ARG A 165 1.97 -77.45 49.83
N LYS A 166 2.96 -77.35 48.94
CA LYS A 166 4.30 -77.96 49.10
C LYS A 166 5.35 -76.96 49.62
N ASN A 167 5.15 -75.66 49.38
CA ASN A 167 6.13 -74.61 49.67
C ASN A 167 5.48 -73.51 50.52
N ALA A 168 6.12 -73.16 51.63
CA ALA A 168 5.70 -72.04 52.47
C ALA A 168 5.63 -70.72 51.67
N LEU A 169 4.87 -69.75 52.21
CA LEU A 169 4.77 -68.42 51.61
C LEU A 169 6.16 -67.80 51.51
N ARG A 170 6.49 -67.34 50.30
CA ARG A 170 7.67 -66.54 50.02
C ARG A 170 7.24 -65.28 49.29
N VAL A 171 7.52 -64.14 49.91
CA VAL A 171 7.36 -62.81 49.35
C VAL A 171 8.71 -62.33 48.88
N VAL A 172 8.85 -62.08 47.59
CA VAL A 172 10.02 -61.40 47.01
C VAL A 172 9.66 -59.93 46.87
N TRP A 173 10.47 -59.06 47.45
CA TRP A 173 10.22 -57.63 47.46
C TRP A 173 11.40 -56.87 46.88
N GLU A 174 11.08 -55.71 46.31
CA GLU A 174 12.05 -54.72 45.87
C GLU A 174 11.62 -53.37 46.43
N GLY A 175 12.61 -52.58 46.83
CA GLY A 175 12.43 -51.28 47.44
C GLY A 175 13.59 -50.35 47.16
N MET A 176 13.47 -49.13 47.64
CA MET A 176 14.56 -48.15 47.65
C MET A 176 14.75 -47.62 49.08
N PRO A 177 15.93 -47.09 49.43
CA PRO A 177 16.11 -46.38 50.70
C PRO A 177 15.05 -45.28 50.87
N TYR A 178 14.45 -45.20 52.05
CA TYR A 178 13.57 -44.10 52.40
C TYR A 178 14.38 -42.80 52.57
N SER A 179 13.77 -41.69 52.15
CA SER A 179 14.35 -40.35 52.27
C SER A 179 13.23 -39.35 52.50
N GLU A 180 13.45 -38.42 53.42
CA GLU A 180 12.53 -37.30 53.68
C GLU A 180 12.53 -36.26 52.55
N THR A 181 13.63 -36.17 51.81
CA THR A 181 13.85 -35.16 50.78
C THR A 181 13.62 -35.69 49.36
N ARG A 182 13.59 -37.02 49.18
CA ARG A 182 13.43 -37.66 47.86
C ARG A 182 12.26 -38.64 47.84
N CYS A 183 11.28 -38.35 46.99
CA CYS A 183 10.16 -39.25 46.75
C CYS A 183 10.47 -40.24 45.62
N TRP A 184 9.97 -41.47 45.72
CA TRP A 184 10.04 -42.42 44.60
C TRP A 184 9.20 -41.93 43.43
N ARG A 185 9.71 -42.11 42.20
CA ARG A 185 8.99 -41.83 40.96
C ARG A 185 9.06 -43.02 40.01
N PRO A 186 7.93 -43.46 39.42
CA PRO A 186 7.94 -44.46 38.38
C PRO A 186 8.53 -43.91 37.08
N ALA A 187 9.01 -44.81 36.22
CA ALA A 187 9.43 -44.46 34.87
C ALA A 187 8.27 -43.80 34.08
N ALA A 188 8.59 -42.74 33.33
CA ALA A 188 7.61 -42.04 32.51
C ALA A 188 7.16 -42.92 31.33
N LYS A 189 5.84 -42.97 31.08
CA LYS A 189 5.30 -43.60 29.88
C LYS A 189 5.52 -42.69 28.66
N PRO A 190 5.79 -43.25 27.46
CA PRO A 190 5.84 -42.45 26.24
C PRO A 190 4.53 -41.71 25.99
N ARG A 191 4.62 -40.43 25.61
CA ARG A 191 3.42 -39.66 25.23
C ARG A 191 2.86 -40.12 23.88
N PRO A 192 1.54 -40.06 23.69
CA PRO A 192 0.93 -40.24 22.36
C PRO A 192 1.52 -39.24 21.35
N LYS A 193 1.70 -39.70 20.11
CA LYS A 193 2.20 -38.88 19.01
C LYS A 193 1.28 -38.99 17.81
N VAL A 194 0.98 -37.86 17.17
CA VAL A 194 0.36 -37.81 15.84
C VAL A 194 1.47 -37.67 14.82
N THR A 195 1.74 -38.74 14.08
CA THR A 195 2.68 -38.72 12.97
C THR A 195 1.96 -38.18 11.72
N GLY A 196 2.29 -36.96 11.29
CA GLY A 196 1.73 -36.33 10.09
C GLY A 196 0.78 -35.16 10.38
N THR A 197 -0.19 -34.96 9.51
CA THR A 197 -1.22 -33.90 9.64
C THR A 197 -2.61 -34.49 9.75
N MET A 198 -3.52 -33.77 10.42
CA MET A 198 -4.95 -34.08 10.47
C MET A 198 -5.74 -33.01 9.72
N THR A 199 -6.83 -33.40 9.09
CA THR A 199 -7.73 -32.44 8.45
C THR A 199 -8.67 -31.82 9.48
N ALA A 200 -8.94 -30.53 9.30
CA ALA A 200 -9.90 -29.78 10.08
C ALA A 200 -10.53 -28.69 9.21
N ARG A 201 -11.62 -28.09 9.70
CA ARG A 201 -12.25 -26.94 9.06
C ARG A 201 -12.20 -25.73 9.97
N VAL A 202 -11.88 -24.57 9.40
CA VAL A 202 -11.99 -23.29 10.12
C VAL A 202 -13.44 -23.07 10.54
N THR A 203 -13.66 -22.74 11.81
CA THR A 203 -14.99 -22.59 12.41
C THR A 203 -15.17 -21.17 12.97
N SER A 204 -16.43 -20.75 13.10
CA SER A 204 -16.81 -19.44 13.65
C SER A 204 -17.96 -19.61 14.66
N ALA A 205 -18.01 -18.77 15.71
CA ALA A 205 -19.22 -18.68 16.55
C ALA A 205 -20.35 -17.87 15.90
N ARG A 206 -20.08 -17.19 14.77
CA ARG A 206 -21.11 -16.53 13.98
C ARG A 206 -21.55 -17.47 12.86
N ASP A 207 -22.87 -17.60 12.70
CA ASP A 207 -23.43 -18.33 11.57
C ASP A 207 -23.15 -17.59 10.25
N ASN A 208 -22.70 -18.32 9.23
CA ASN A 208 -22.37 -17.80 7.90
C ASN A 208 -21.39 -16.62 7.93
N ASP A 209 -20.33 -16.73 8.74
CA ASP A 209 -19.32 -15.70 8.86
C ASP A 209 -18.56 -15.56 7.55
N ILE A 210 -18.77 -14.43 6.88
CA ILE A 210 -18.13 -14.10 5.61
C ILE A 210 -16.68 -13.62 5.78
N TYR A 211 -16.22 -13.45 7.03
CA TYR A 211 -14.86 -13.07 7.37
C TYR A 211 -14.17 -14.13 8.25
N ALA A 212 -12.85 -14.02 8.39
CA ALA A 212 -12.10 -14.91 9.25
C ALA A 212 -12.37 -14.59 10.73
N TRP A 213 -12.75 -15.61 11.50
CA TRP A 213 -12.93 -15.47 12.93
C TRP A 213 -11.61 -15.73 13.68
N GLN A 214 -10.79 -14.69 13.77
CA GLN A 214 -9.51 -14.70 14.46
C GLN A 214 -9.61 -14.03 15.82
N ASP A 215 -8.75 -14.43 16.76
CA ASP A 215 -8.57 -13.66 18.00
C ASP A 215 -7.65 -12.43 17.80
N ALA A 216 -7.41 -11.67 18.88
CA ALA A 216 -6.56 -10.48 18.85
C ALA A 216 -5.10 -10.76 18.44
N SER A 217 -4.67 -12.03 18.46
CA SER A 217 -3.33 -12.48 18.03
C SER A 217 -3.33 -13.11 16.63
N GLY A 218 -4.46 -13.12 15.94
CA GLY A 218 -4.59 -13.73 14.61
C GLY A 218 -4.65 -15.27 14.63
N LEU A 219 -4.98 -15.88 15.78
CA LEU A 219 -5.16 -17.33 15.90
C LEU A 219 -6.56 -17.73 15.44
N TYR A 220 -6.68 -18.94 14.90
CA TYR A 220 -7.93 -19.50 14.37
C TYR A 220 -8.51 -20.54 15.32
N ARG A 221 -9.80 -20.83 15.20
CA ARG A 221 -10.40 -22.03 15.78
C ARG A 221 -10.77 -23.00 14.66
N VAL A 222 -10.66 -24.29 14.94
CA VAL A 222 -10.90 -25.35 13.95
C VAL A 222 -11.73 -26.47 14.54
N LYS A 223 -12.53 -27.14 13.70
CA LYS A 223 -13.17 -28.41 14.04
C LYS A 223 -12.42 -29.52 13.33
N PHE A 224 -11.80 -30.42 14.10
CA PHE A 224 -11.12 -31.59 13.55
C PHE A 224 -12.15 -32.57 12.98
N ASP A 225 -11.87 -33.18 11.83
CA ASP A 225 -12.81 -34.14 11.22
C ASP A 225 -12.98 -35.41 12.06
N ALA A 226 -11.97 -35.74 12.88
CA ALA A 226 -12.01 -36.86 13.81
C ALA A 226 -12.68 -36.52 15.16
N ASP A 227 -13.02 -35.24 15.42
CA ASP A 227 -13.73 -34.86 16.64
C ASP A 227 -15.19 -35.29 16.53
N ARG A 228 -15.60 -36.20 17.41
CA ARG A 228 -16.95 -36.76 17.48
C ARG A 228 -17.82 -36.08 18.52
N ASP A 229 -17.25 -35.16 19.30
CA ASP A 229 -17.99 -34.45 20.32
C ASP A 229 -18.84 -33.32 19.71
N ASP A 230 -20.05 -33.17 20.23
CA ASP A 230 -20.93 -32.06 19.87
C ASP A 230 -20.62 -30.85 20.76
N LYS A 231 -19.81 -29.93 20.23
CA LYS A 231 -19.50 -28.63 20.85
C LYS A 231 -20.16 -27.50 20.07
N LEU A 232 -20.39 -26.37 20.74
CA LEU A 232 -20.90 -25.16 20.09
C LEU A 232 -19.93 -24.71 18.98
N SER A 233 -20.49 -24.22 17.88
CA SER A 233 -19.71 -23.68 16.77
C SER A 233 -18.79 -22.59 17.29
N GLY A 234 -17.52 -22.69 16.95
CA GLY A 234 -16.49 -21.79 17.41
C GLY A 234 -15.87 -22.11 18.78
N GLN A 235 -16.22 -23.22 19.41
CA GLN A 235 -15.67 -23.67 20.69
C GLN A 235 -15.13 -25.11 20.62
N GLU A 236 -14.96 -25.65 19.42
CA GLU A 236 -14.54 -27.03 19.17
C GLU A 236 -13.05 -27.26 19.45
N SER A 237 -12.22 -26.22 19.30
CA SER A 237 -10.79 -26.24 19.61
C SER A 237 -10.34 -25.01 20.39
N MET A 238 -9.18 -25.16 21.04
CA MET A 238 -8.37 -24.00 21.45
C MET A 238 -7.85 -23.24 20.22
N PRO A 239 -7.50 -21.94 20.34
CA PRO A 239 -6.95 -21.17 19.24
C PRO A 239 -5.61 -21.75 18.75
N VAL A 240 -5.49 -21.92 17.42
CA VAL A 240 -4.33 -22.50 16.73
C VAL A 240 -3.66 -21.46 15.83
N ARG A 241 -2.33 -21.55 15.73
CA ARG A 241 -1.53 -20.68 14.86
C ARG A 241 -1.70 -21.05 13.39
N PHE A 242 -1.58 -20.08 12.50
CA PHE A 242 -1.47 -20.31 11.05
C PHE A 242 -0.03 -20.09 10.59
N ALA A 243 0.58 -21.12 9.99
CA ALA A 243 1.89 -21.03 9.35
C ALA A 243 1.77 -20.20 8.07
N LYS A 244 2.58 -19.15 7.97
CA LYS A 244 2.54 -18.19 6.86
C LYS A 244 3.82 -18.33 6.01
N PRO A 245 3.74 -18.11 4.69
CA PRO A 245 4.92 -18.11 3.83
C PRO A 245 5.96 -17.03 4.19
N TYR A 246 5.52 -15.92 4.77
CA TYR A 246 6.37 -14.80 5.18
C TYR A 246 5.75 -14.04 6.36
N GLY A 247 6.57 -13.57 7.29
CA GLY A 247 6.12 -12.82 8.47
C GLY A 247 7.26 -12.11 9.20
N GLY A 248 6.91 -11.00 9.86
CA GLY A 248 7.78 -10.18 10.71
C GLY A 248 6.95 -9.46 11.78
N ASP A 249 7.48 -8.36 12.33
CA ASP A 249 6.86 -7.62 13.42
C ASP A 249 5.63 -6.79 12.97
N LYS A 250 5.76 -6.05 11.85
CA LYS A 250 4.73 -5.17 11.28
C LYS A 250 4.39 -5.49 9.82
N TYR A 251 4.96 -6.57 9.27
CA TYR A 251 4.80 -6.98 7.88
C TYR A 251 4.65 -8.50 7.76
N GLY A 252 4.12 -8.99 6.65
CA GLY A 252 3.98 -10.42 6.40
C GLY A 252 2.95 -10.76 5.32
N PHE A 253 2.73 -12.06 5.13
CA PHE A 253 1.79 -12.61 4.18
C PHE A 253 0.62 -13.26 4.94
N HIS A 254 -0.54 -12.60 4.96
CA HIS A 254 -1.74 -13.12 5.64
C HIS A 254 -2.97 -12.91 4.77
N PHE A 255 -3.47 -13.99 4.18
CA PHE A 255 -4.82 -14.05 3.63
C PHE A 255 -5.73 -14.73 4.66
N PRO A 256 -6.74 -14.01 5.21
CA PRO A 256 -7.60 -14.57 6.23
C PRO A 256 -8.35 -15.80 5.71
N LEU A 257 -8.28 -16.91 6.45
CA LEU A 257 -9.05 -18.11 6.14
C LEU A 257 -10.51 -17.90 6.56
N ILE A 258 -11.46 -18.14 5.67
CA ILE A 258 -12.89 -17.98 5.94
C ILE A 258 -13.48 -19.24 6.58
N GLN A 259 -14.65 -19.10 7.21
CA GLN A 259 -15.36 -20.25 7.78
C GLN A 259 -15.55 -21.36 6.74
N GLY A 260 -15.35 -22.61 7.17
CA GLY A 260 -15.47 -23.79 6.32
C GLY A 260 -14.23 -24.14 5.50
N THR A 261 -13.21 -23.26 5.45
CA THR A 261 -11.95 -23.53 4.76
C THR A 261 -11.31 -24.80 5.33
N GLU A 262 -11.02 -25.74 4.45
CA GLU A 262 -10.34 -26.98 4.82
C GLU A 262 -8.85 -26.70 5.04
N VAL A 263 -8.32 -27.23 6.14
CA VAL A 263 -6.94 -26.99 6.56
C VAL A 263 -6.27 -28.27 7.00
N ALA A 264 -4.97 -28.38 6.74
CA ALA A 264 -4.11 -29.40 7.30
C ALA A 264 -3.51 -28.89 8.62
N ILE A 265 -3.82 -29.57 9.73
CA ILE A 265 -3.27 -29.30 11.05
C ILE A 265 -2.05 -30.17 11.28
N ALA A 266 -0.90 -29.54 11.47
CA ALA A 266 0.32 -30.18 11.92
C ALA A 266 0.49 -29.98 13.44
N PHE A 267 1.32 -30.82 14.04
CA PHE A 267 1.55 -30.84 15.48
C PHE A 267 3.03 -30.66 15.75
N HIS A 268 3.40 -29.74 16.64
CA HIS A 268 4.81 -29.55 16.99
C HIS A 268 5.39 -30.87 17.51
N GLU A 269 6.34 -31.45 16.76
CA GLU A 269 7.02 -32.70 17.13
C GLU A 269 6.08 -33.93 17.26
N GLY A 270 4.90 -33.83 16.65
CA GLY A 270 3.84 -34.82 16.75
C GLY A 270 3.01 -34.74 18.04
N ASP A 271 3.13 -33.66 18.81
CA ASP A 271 2.39 -33.45 20.04
C ASP A 271 0.92 -33.05 19.80
N PRO A 272 -0.07 -33.90 20.15
CA PRO A 272 -1.50 -33.57 19.97
C PRO A 272 -1.93 -32.26 20.64
N ASP A 273 -1.24 -31.85 21.70
CA ASP A 273 -1.58 -30.66 22.50
C ASP A 273 -1.02 -29.35 21.89
N ARG A 274 -0.21 -29.44 20.81
CA ARG A 274 0.43 -28.28 20.17
C ARG A 274 0.13 -28.20 18.65
N PRO A 275 -1.16 -28.07 18.26
CA PRO A 275 -1.56 -27.95 16.87
C PRO A 275 -1.25 -26.57 16.26
N TYR A 276 -1.03 -26.56 14.96
CA TYR A 276 -1.00 -25.36 14.12
C TYR A 276 -1.50 -25.70 12.70
N ILE A 277 -2.13 -24.74 12.03
CA ILE A 277 -2.51 -24.86 10.62
C ILE A 277 -1.24 -24.75 9.78
N ALA A 278 -0.91 -25.81 9.05
CA ALA A 278 0.23 -25.85 8.14
C ALA A 278 -0.14 -25.30 6.75
N HIS A 279 -1.30 -25.71 6.21
CA HIS A 279 -1.75 -25.35 4.86
C HIS A 279 -3.28 -25.24 4.80
N ALA A 280 -3.78 -24.44 3.86
CA ALA A 280 -5.17 -24.50 3.40
C ALA A 280 -5.26 -25.46 2.21
N LEU A 281 -6.36 -26.20 2.12
CA LEU A 281 -6.61 -27.20 1.09
C LEU A 281 -7.87 -26.84 0.29
N HIS A 282 -7.86 -27.17 -1.01
CA HIS A 282 -9.05 -27.13 -1.85
C HIS A 282 -9.74 -28.50 -1.86
N GLY A 283 -11.02 -28.54 -2.21
CA GLY A 283 -11.81 -29.77 -2.24
C GLY A 283 -12.94 -29.69 -3.25
N SER A 284 -13.81 -30.70 -3.30
CA SER A 284 -14.91 -30.75 -4.29
C SER A 284 -15.93 -29.62 -4.14
N ARG A 285 -16.13 -29.10 -2.92
CA ARG A 285 -17.00 -27.95 -2.66
C ARG A 285 -16.35 -26.60 -2.98
N HIS A 286 -15.02 -26.54 -2.91
CA HIS A 286 -14.22 -25.35 -3.10
C HIS A 286 -13.04 -25.70 -4.01
N VAL A 287 -13.32 -25.83 -5.31
CA VAL A 287 -12.32 -26.20 -6.32
C VAL A 287 -11.32 -25.06 -6.49
N ASP A 288 -10.07 -25.42 -6.80
CA ASP A 288 -9.02 -24.46 -7.09
C ASP A 288 -9.38 -23.55 -8.28
N HIS A 289 -8.82 -22.35 -8.28
CA HIS A 289 -9.01 -21.38 -9.36
C HIS A 289 -8.21 -21.73 -10.61
N VAL A 290 -7.15 -22.52 -10.45
CA VAL A 290 -6.33 -23.05 -11.53
C VAL A 290 -6.64 -24.53 -11.70
N THR A 291 -7.10 -24.88 -12.89
CA THR A 291 -7.51 -26.24 -13.26
C THR A 291 -6.86 -26.62 -14.59
N GLU A 292 -7.09 -27.83 -15.08
CA GLU A 292 -6.65 -28.27 -16.42
C GLU A 292 -7.07 -27.31 -17.54
N LYS A 293 -8.21 -26.62 -17.38
CA LYS A 293 -8.74 -25.67 -18.36
C LYS A 293 -7.91 -24.38 -18.45
N ASN A 294 -7.00 -24.13 -17.51
CA ASN A 294 -6.22 -22.90 -17.40
C ASN A 294 -4.89 -23.13 -16.67
N SER A 295 -4.23 -24.25 -16.97
CA SER A 295 -3.03 -24.74 -16.27
C SER A 295 -1.81 -23.82 -16.37
N THR A 296 -1.81 -22.86 -17.29
CA THR A 296 -0.76 -21.84 -17.47
C THR A 296 -1.02 -20.55 -16.69
N ARG A 297 -2.10 -20.48 -15.89
CA ARG A 297 -2.42 -19.29 -15.08
C ARG A 297 -1.91 -19.40 -13.66
N ASN A 298 -1.34 -18.31 -13.19
CA ASN A 298 -1.05 -18.04 -11.78
C ASN A 298 -2.05 -17.01 -11.28
N VAL A 299 -2.75 -17.28 -10.18
CA VAL A 299 -3.84 -16.41 -9.69
C VAL A 299 -3.78 -16.25 -8.18
N ILE A 300 -3.65 -15.01 -7.73
CA ILE A 300 -3.99 -14.59 -6.36
C ILE A 300 -5.35 -13.92 -6.43
N ARG A 301 -6.37 -14.50 -5.79
CA ARG A 301 -7.75 -14.00 -5.81
C ARG A 301 -8.35 -13.98 -4.41
N THR A 302 -8.88 -12.83 -4.03
CA THR A 302 -9.63 -12.66 -2.77
C THR A 302 -11.12 -13.00 -2.96
N PRO A 303 -11.89 -13.22 -1.88
CA PRO A 303 -13.32 -13.54 -1.96
C PRO A 303 -14.16 -12.49 -2.73
N THR A 304 -13.79 -11.21 -2.63
CA THR A 304 -14.45 -10.11 -3.35
C THR A 304 -13.89 -9.87 -4.76
N ASN A 305 -13.16 -10.86 -5.30
CA ASN A 305 -12.61 -10.88 -6.66
C ASN A 305 -11.53 -9.82 -6.94
N ASN A 306 -10.92 -9.21 -5.91
CA ASN A 306 -9.63 -8.55 -6.10
C ASN A 306 -8.61 -9.60 -6.53
N LYS A 307 -7.91 -9.34 -7.63
CA LYS A 307 -7.06 -10.33 -8.27
C LYS A 307 -5.76 -9.75 -8.80
N LEU A 308 -4.72 -10.54 -8.64
CA LEU A 308 -3.50 -10.49 -9.42
C LEU A 308 -3.42 -11.81 -10.20
N ARG A 309 -3.46 -11.72 -11.53
CA ARG A 309 -3.37 -12.87 -12.43
C ARG A 309 -2.18 -12.68 -13.36
N MET A 310 -1.39 -13.74 -13.53
CA MET A 310 -0.33 -13.84 -14.53
C MET A 310 -0.63 -15.05 -15.41
N GLU A 311 -0.70 -14.85 -16.72
CA GLU A 311 -0.87 -15.91 -17.72
C GLU A 311 0.48 -16.16 -18.39
N ASP A 312 0.94 -17.41 -18.35
CA ASP A 312 2.23 -17.82 -18.92
C ASP A 312 2.09 -18.58 -20.25
N LYS A 313 0.89 -18.62 -20.83
CA LYS A 313 0.69 -19.18 -22.17
C LYS A 313 1.59 -18.44 -23.16
N ARG A 314 2.52 -19.17 -23.78
CA ARG A 314 3.58 -18.60 -24.63
C ARG A 314 3.00 -17.84 -25.82
N GLY A 315 3.45 -16.60 -26.02
CA GLY A 315 2.95 -15.69 -27.06
C GLY A 315 1.62 -15.00 -26.72
N GLU A 316 1.00 -15.34 -25.59
CA GLU A 316 -0.25 -14.76 -25.09
C GLU A 316 -0.11 -14.34 -23.61
N GLU A 317 1.12 -14.03 -23.19
CA GLU A 317 1.43 -13.67 -21.81
C GLU A 317 0.72 -12.37 -21.42
N HIS A 318 0.15 -12.34 -20.22
CA HIS A 318 -0.42 -11.12 -19.69
C HIS A 318 -0.46 -11.08 -18.16
N ILE A 319 -0.46 -9.87 -17.62
CA ILE A 319 -0.68 -9.59 -16.20
C ILE A 319 -1.98 -8.78 -16.06
N LYS A 320 -2.83 -9.19 -15.12
CA LYS A 320 -4.06 -8.49 -14.76
C LYS A 320 -4.10 -8.22 -13.27
N LEU A 321 -4.09 -6.93 -12.92
CA LEU A 321 -4.42 -6.44 -11.58
C LEU A 321 -5.81 -5.83 -11.63
N SER A 322 -6.74 -6.33 -10.81
CA SER A 322 -8.15 -5.94 -10.92
C SER A 322 -8.85 -5.93 -9.57
N THR A 323 -9.75 -4.95 -9.40
CA THR A 323 -10.79 -4.91 -8.37
C THR A 323 -12.15 -4.74 -9.02
N GLU A 324 -13.23 -5.19 -8.37
CA GLU A 324 -14.60 -5.00 -8.87
C GLU A 324 -15.10 -3.55 -8.68
N TYR A 325 -14.52 -2.81 -7.74
CA TYR A 325 -14.94 -1.44 -7.46
C TYR A 325 -14.73 -0.52 -8.67
N GLY A 326 -15.74 0.33 -8.95
CA GLY A 326 -15.72 1.22 -10.11
C GLY A 326 -15.85 0.50 -11.46
N GLY A 327 -16.75 -0.49 -11.55
CA GLY A 327 -17.12 -1.16 -12.79
C GLY A 327 -16.07 -2.13 -13.37
N LYS A 328 -15.11 -2.53 -12.53
CA LYS A 328 -13.80 -3.15 -12.83
C LYS A 328 -12.70 -2.13 -13.08
N THR A 329 -12.08 -1.67 -12.01
CA THR A 329 -10.83 -0.89 -12.09
C THR A 329 -9.67 -1.85 -12.28
N GLN A 330 -8.93 -1.72 -13.39
CA GLN A 330 -7.93 -2.70 -13.81
C GLN A 330 -6.70 -2.05 -14.45
N LEU A 331 -5.55 -2.68 -14.19
CA LEU A 331 -4.34 -2.57 -15.00
C LEU A 331 -4.13 -3.91 -15.70
N ASN A 332 -4.19 -3.91 -17.02
CA ASN A 332 -3.94 -5.09 -17.86
C ASN A 332 -2.68 -4.83 -18.71
N LEU A 333 -1.73 -5.77 -18.72
CA LEU A 333 -0.44 -5.67 -19.42
C LEU A 333 -0.24 -6.90 -20.31
N GLY A 334 0.12 -6.71 -21.58
CA GLY A 334 0.43 -7.79 -22.53
C GLY A 334 -0.74 -8.15 -23.43
N HIS A 335 -1.01 -9.45 -23.60
CA HIS A 335 -2.12 -9.99 -24.40
C HIS A 335 -3.44 -9.95 -23.62
N ASN A 336 -4.12 -8.80 -23.62
CA ASN A 336 -5.25 -8.56 -22.73
C ASN A 336 -6.51 -9.25 -23.26
N VAL A 337 -7.03 -10.22 -22.50
CA VAL A 337 -8.22 -11.00 -22.87
C VAL A 337 -9.48 -10.62 -22.10
N ASP A 338 -10.63 -10.86 -22.72
CA ASP A 338 -11.95 -10.74 -22.09
C ASP A 338 -12.27 -11.94 -21.15
N ALA A 339 -13.53 -12.07 -20.74
CA ALA A 339 -13.98 -13.17 -19.89
C ALA A 339 -14.00 -14.53 -20.63
N GLY A 340 -14.27 -14.53 -21.94
CA GLY A 340 -14.22 -15.69 -22.83
C GLY A 340 -12.80 -16.09 -23.25
N ARG A 341 -11.80 -15.33 -22.80
CA ARG A 341 -10.38 -15.45 -23.16
C ARG A 341 -10.06 -15.06 -24.60
N ALA A 342 -10.98 -14.36 -25.27
CA ALA A 342 -10.68 -13.74 -26.56
C ALA A 342 -9.81 -12.49 -26.34
N LEU A 343 -8.84 -12.28 -27.22
CA LEU A 343 -8.04 -11.06 -27.24
C LEU A 343 -8.97 -9.84 -27.41
N ARG A 344 -8.81 -8.84 -26.54
CA ARG A 344 -9.52 -7.56 -26.62
C ARG A 344 -8.61 -6.35 -26.76
N GLY A 345 -7.30 -6.55 -26.72
CA GLY A 345 -6.30 -5.52 -26.94
C GLY A 345 -4.91 -5.96 -26.52
N GLU A 346 -3.88 -5.34 -27.09
CA GLU A 346 -2.48 -5.62 -26.80
C GLU A 346 -1.81 -4.39 -26.20
N GLY A 347 -0.85 -4.60 -25.30
CA GLY A 347 -0.12 -3.53 -24.62
C GLY A 347 -0.63 -3.28 -23.20
N ALA A 348 -0.65 -2.02 -22.77
CA ALA A 348 -1.06 -1.63 -21.43
C ALA A 348 -2.42 -0.91 -21.44
N GLU A 349 -3.35 -1.37 -20.62
CA GLU A 349 -4.64 -0.71 -20.40
C GLU A 349 -4.82 -0.40 -18.92
N LEU A 350 -4.97 0.89 -18.61
CA LEU A 350 -5.52 1.37 -17.34
C LEU A 350 -6.98 1.76 -17.57
N ARG A 351 -7.92 0.99 -16.99
CA ARG A 351 -9.36 1.24 -17.16
C ARG A 351 -10.12 1.31 -15.83
N THR A 352 -11.17 2.12 -15.79
CA THR A 352 -12.15 2.20 -14.71
C THR A 352 -13.41 2.92 -15.21
N ASP A 353 -14.56 2.67 -14.57
CA ASP A 353 -15.79 3.43 -14.82
C ASP A 353 -15.85 4.72 -13.97
N LYS A 354 -14.79 4.98 -13.19
CA LYS A 354 -14.59 6.19 -12.38
C LYS A 354 -13.49 7.06 -13.01
N TRP A 355 -12.94 7.99 -12.23
CA TRP A 355 -11.87 8.86 -12.69
C TRP A 355 -10.55 8.11 -12.83
N VAL A 356 -9.78 8.47 -13.86
CA VAL A 356 -8.35 8.15 -13.96
C VAL A 356 -7.56 9.40 -13.61
N SER A 357 -6.70 9.31 -12.60
CA SER A 357 -5.79 10.38 -12.22
C SER A 357 -4.35 9.94 -12.46
N ILE A 358 -3.66 10.60 -13.39
CA ILE A 358 -2.22 10.42 -13.64
C ILE A 358 -1.51 11.66 -13.10
N ARG A 359 -0.67 11.48 -12.07
CA ARG A 359 0.02 12.58 -11.38
C ARG A 359 1.50 12.26 -11.23
N GLY A 360 2.35 12.99 -11.95
CA GLY A 360 3.79 12.99 -11.76
C GLY A 360 4.25 14.31 -11.16
N GLY A 361 4.64 14.32 -9.88
CA GLY A 361 5.07 15.54 -9.19
C GLY A 361 6.35 16.18 -9.75
N ALA A 362 7.12 15.42 -10.55
CA ALA A 362 8.30 15.88 -11.28
C ALA A 362 8.04 16.12 -12.78
N GLY A 363 6.80 15.92 -13.25
CA GLY A 363 6.41 16.05 -14.66
C GLY A 363 5.74 14.80 -15.22
N VAL A 364 5.14 14.92 -16.40
CA VAL A 364 4.41 13.85 -17.09
C VAL A 364 4.86 13.77 -18.56
N PHE A 365 5.39 12.63 -18.98
CA PHE A 365 5.72 12.37 -20.38
C PHE A 365 4.80 11.28 -20.93
N ILE A 366 3.99 11.62 -21.93
CA ILE A 366 3.13 10.67 -22.65
C ILE A 366 3.62 10.64 -24.10
N THR A 367 4.09 9.47 -24.53
CA THR A 367 4.66 9.31 -25.86
C THR A 367 4.19 8.04 -26.57
N ALA A 368 4.06 8.13 -27.90
CA ALA A 368 3.93 7.00 -28.81
C ALA A 368 5.24 6.67 -29.56
N ASP A 369 6.37 7.24 -29.11
CA ASP A 369 7.71 6.87 -29.61
C ASP A 369 8.06 5.46 -29.14
N GLU A 370 8.45 4.59 -30.07
CA GLU A 370 8.80 3.21 -29.75
C GLU A 370 10.14 3.17 -28.98
N GLN A 371 10.14 2.45 -27.84
CA GLN A 371 11.37 2.10 -27.12
C GLN A 371 11.45 0.57 -26.96
N PRO A 372 12.04 -0.14 -27.94
CA PRO A 372 12.07 -1.60 -27.93
C PRO A 372 12.71 -2.15 -26.66
N ARG A 373 12.01 -3.11 -26.03
CA ARG A 373 12.47 -3.85 -24.84
C ARG A 373 12.87 -2.95 -23.65
N ALA A 374 12.33 -1.74 -23.56
CA ALA A 374 12.72 -0.75 -22.54
C ALA A 374 14.25 -0.56 -22.45
N GLY A 375 14.96 -0.64 -23.58
CA GLY A 375 16.43 -0.60 -23.62
C GLY A 375 17.06 0.77 -23.35
N GLY A 376 16.25 1.81 -23.16
CA GLY A 376 16.68 3.18 -22.89
C GLY A 376 16.24 3.69 -21.52
N ARG A 377 16.45 4.99 -21.27
CA ARG A 377 15.90 5.65 -20.07
C ARG A 377 14.38 5.75 -20.19
N MET A 378 13.66 5.67 -19.07
CA MET A 378 12.20 5.91 -18.99
C MET A 378 11.79 7.25 -19.63
N LEU A 379 12.62 8.29 -19.46
CA LEU A 379 12.41 9.62 -20.03
C LEU A 379 13.26 9.88 -21.29
N SER A 380 13.61 8.84 -22.05
CA SER A 380 14.25 9.05 -23.36
C SER A 380 13.26 9.72 -24.31
N MET A 381 13.53 10.99 -24.63
CA MET A 381 12.58 11.85 -25.35
C MET A 381 13.24 12.59 -26.51
N LYS A 382 14.22 11.94 -27.17
CA LYS A 382 15.02 12.55 -28.25
C LYS A 382 14.13 13.15 -29.36
N GLU A 383 13.14 12.40 -29.82
CA GLU A 383 12.22 12.86 -30.86
C GLU A 383 11.33 14.02 -30.37
N ALA A 384 10.83 13.95 -29.13
CA ALA A 384 10.06 15.04 -28.53
C ALA A 384 10.91 16.32 -28.34
N ILE A 385 12.18 16.20 -27.93
CA ILE A 385 13.10 17.34 -27.83
C ILE A 385 13.32 17.96 -29.22
N ALA A 386 13.53 17.15 -30.25
CA ALA A 386 13.66 17.65 -31.62
C ALA A 386 12.40 18.41 -32.07
N GLN A 387 11.20 17.95 -31.70
CA GLN A 387 9.95 18.68 -31.99
C GLN A 387 9.85 20.00 -31.21
N LEU A 388 10.21 20.03 -29.94
CA LEU A 388 10.24 21.27 -29.13
C LEU A 388 11.21 22.30 -29.72
N GLU A 389 12.42 21.86 -30.09
CA GLU A 389 13.45 22.73 -30.67
C GLU A 389 13.07 23.24 -32.06
N ASN A 390 12.48 22.38 -32.90
CA ASN A 390 11.96 22.76 -34.21
C ASN A 390 10.83 23.79 -34.09
N ALA A 391 9.87 23.58 -33.19
CA ALA A 391 8.79 24.53 -32.94
C ALA A 391 9.32 25.89 -32.45
N LEU A 392 10.31 25.88 -31.54
CA LEU A 392 10.96 27.11 -31.07
C LEU A 392 11.71 27.84 -32.19
N SER A 393 12.37 27.12 -33.09
CA SER A 393 13.06 27.68 -34.26
C SER A 393 12.10 28.39 -35.22
N ILE A 394 10.94 27.77 -35.51
CA ILE A 394 9.88 28.37 -36.32
C ILE A 394 9.36 29.66 -35.67
N ALA A 395 9.09 29.62 -34.36
CA ALA A 395 8.62 30.79 -33.62
C ALA A 395 9.62 31.95 -33.71
N ARG A 396 10.92 31.69 -33.49
CA ARG A 396 11.98 32.70 -33.63
C ARG A 396 12.00 33.31 -35.02
N SER A 397 12.03 32.49 -36.06
CA SER A 397 12.09 32.98 -37.45
C SER A 397 10.88 33.83 -37.83
N LEU A 398 9.68 33.49 -37.35
CA LEU A 398 8.48 34.28 -37.58
C LEU A 398 8.46 35.57 -36.75
N SER A 399 9.00 35.54 -35.53
CA SER A 399 9.14 36.72 -34.68
C SER A 399 10.11 37.74 -35.29
N ASP A 400 11.28 37.29 -35.76
CA ASP A 400 12.26 38.15 -36.44
C ASP A 400 11.66 38.79 -37.70
N ALA A 401 10.83 38.03 -38.42
CA ALA A 401 10.12 38.52 -39.59
C ALA A 401 9.00 39.53 -39.25
N ALA A 402 8.35 39.36 -38.09
CA ALA A 402 7.39 40.34 -37.57
C ALA A 402 8.08 41.65 -37.25
N GLU A 403 9.20 41.59 -36.52
CA GLU A 403 10.01 42.77 -36.18
C GLU A 403 10.52 43.49 -37.43
N THR A 404 10.99 42.76 -38.44
CA THR A 404 11.44 43.34 -39.73
C THR A 404 10.30 44.05 -40.50
N ALA A 405 9.05 43.64 -40.27
CA ALA A 405 7.87 44.19 -40.94
C ALA A 405 7.16 45.27 -40.09
N ASP A 406 7.79 45.75 -39.01
CA ASP A 406 7.20 46.63 -37.99
C ASP A 406 5.87 46.09 -37.41
N ALA A 407 5.69 44.76 -37.43
CA ALA A 407 4.60 44.06 -36.77
C ALA A 407 5.03 43.63 -35.36
N LEU A 408 4.07 43.39 -34.47
CA LEU A 408 4.40 42.98 -33.10
C LEU A 408 5.02 41.57 -33.09
N PRO A 409 6.23 41.40 -32.49
CA PRO A 409 6.89 40.11 -32.38
C PRO A 409 6.18 39.18 -31.39
N ALA A 410 6.43 37.87 -31.50
CA ALA A 410 5.90 36.88 -30.58
C ALA A 410 6.70 36.86 -29.27
N ASP A 411 6.07 36.45 -28.16
CA ASP A 411 6.76 36.21 -26.89
C ASP A 411 7.59 34.91 -26.95
N ILE A 412 8.80 35.05 -27.49
CA ILE A 412 9.77 33.96 -27.61
C ILE A 412 10.32 33.54 -26.25
N GLN A 413 10.45 34.46 -25.29
CA GLN A 413 11.07 34.15 -24.00
C GLN A 413 10.24 33.14 -23.19
N SER A 414 8.91 33.25 -23.21
CA SER A 414 8.04 32.22 -22.62
C SER A 414 8.23 30.85 -23.28
N GLN A 415 8.37 30.79 -24.61
CA GLN A 415 8.54 29.52 -25.33
C GLN A 415 9.93 28.89 -25.11
N VAL A 416 10.98 29.70 -24.97
CA VAL A 416 12.32 29.23 -24.56
C VAL A 416 12.25 28.61 -23.17
N THR A 417 11.67 29.34 -22.21
CA THR A 417 11.53 28.89 -20.82
C THR A 417 10.75 27.57 -20.73
N LEU A 418 9.68 27.44 -21.52
CA LEU A 418 8.92 26.20 -21.62
C LEU A 418 9.76 25.06 -22.21
N THR A 419 10.50 25.31 -23.30
CA THR A 419 11.36 24.31 -23.93
C THR A 419 12.42 23.79 -22.95
N ASP A 420 13.10 24.68 -22.24
CA ASP A 420 14.13 24.31 -21.26
C ASP A 420 13.54 23.56 -20.06
N ALA A 421 12.34 23.92 -19.63
CA ALA A 421 11.61 23.21 -18.58
C ALA A 421 11.20 21.78 -18.98
N LEU A 422 10.80 21.59 -20.24
CA LEU A 422 10.27 20.32 -20.77
C LEU A 422 11.36 19.38 -21.29
N LYS A 423 12.52 19.90 -21.70
CA LYS A 423 13.71 19.09 -22.03
C LYS A 423 14.06 18.19 -20.85
N ASP A 424 14.10 16.88 -21.08
CA ASP A 424 14.29 15.84 -20.07
C ASP A 424 13.33 15.95 -18.86
N LEU A 425 12.23 16.73 -18.95
CA LEU A 425 11.37 17.15 -17.84
C LEU A 425 12.15 17.69 -16.63
N LEU A 426 13.07 18.64 -16.84
CA LEU A 426 13.82 19.30 -15.75
C LEU A 426 12.92 20.05 -14.73
N LYS A 427 11.72 20.43 -15.15
CA LYS A 427 10.69 21.05 -14.32
C LYS A 427 9.36 20.26 -14.46
N PRO A 428 8.43 20.40 -13.49
CA PRO A 428 7.17 19.64 -13.49
C PRO A 428 6.18 20.13 -14.56
N GLY A 429 6.51 19.91 -15.82
CA GLY A 429 5.67 20.15 -16.98
C GLY A 429 5.09 18.86 -17.56
N MET A 430 4.45 18.98 -18.72
CA MET A 430 3.89 17.85 -19.45
C MET A 430 4.29 17.90 -20.92
N VAL A 431 4.71 16.76 -21.46
CA VAL A 431 5.00 16.59 -22.89
C VAL A 431 4.09 15.50 -23.45
N LEU A 432 3.36 15.83 -24.52
CA LEU A 432 2.58 14.90 -25.33
C LEU A 432 3.25 14.80 -26.69
N ASN A 433 3.84 13.65 -27.03
CA ASN A 433 4.53 13.45 -28.30
C ASN A 433 4.03 12.20 -29.02
N ALA A 434 3.82 12.28 -30.33
CA ALA A 434 3.50 11.12 -31.14
C ALA A 434 4.03 11.29 -32.57
N PRO A 435 4.77 10.30 -33.12
CA PRO A 435 5.38 10.43 -34.44
C PRO A 435 4.37 10.49 -35.59
N GLN A 436 3.13 10.03 -35.36
CA GLN A 436 2.04 10.05 -36.35
C GLN A 436 0.89 11.00 -35.98
N GLY A 437 1.19 12.02 -35.16
CA GLY A 437 0.24 13.08 -34.82
C GLY A 437 -0.53 12.86 -33.52
N VAL A 438 -1.12 13.94 -33.02
CA VAL A 438 -1.90 14.00 -31.78
C VAL A 438 -3.27 14.60 -32.08
N SER A 439 -4.34 13.96 -31.59
CA SER A 439 -5.71 14.46 -31.71
C SER A 439 -6.26 14.84 -30.34
N ILE A 440 -6.79 16.05 -30.21
CA ILE A 440 -7.48 16.54 -29.01
C ILE A 440 -8.91 16.88 -29.42
N THR A 441 -9.86 16.04 -29.04
CA THR A 441 -11.26 16.18 -29.48
C THR A 441 -12.22 15.99 -28.30
N SER A 442 -13.33 16.72 -28.36
CA SER A 442 -14.44 16.60 -27.41
C SER A 442 -15.72 17.03 -28.12
N PRO A 443 -16.87 16.37 -27.87
CA PRO A 443 -18.18 16.90 -28.27
C PRO A 443 -18.55 18.17 -27.50
N GLN A 444 -17.82 18.48 -26.43
CA GLN A 444 -17.95 19.68 -25.62
C GLN A 444 -16.74 20.61 -25.84
N ALA A 445 -16.70 21.73 -25.12
CA ALA A 445 -15.61 22.70 -25.24
C ALA A 445 -14.23 22.09 -24.96
N VAL A 446 -13.23 22.51 -25.74
CA VAL A 446 -11.79 22.29 -25.51
C VAL A 446 -11.17 23.66 -25.20
N ARG A 447 -10.30 23.72 -24.19
CA ARG A 447 -9.62 24.96 -23.77
C ARG A 447 -8.11 24.75 -23.72
N VAL A 448 -7.37 25.64 -24.36
CA VAL A 448 -5.91 25.81 -24.20
C VAL A 448 -5.70 27.17 -23.58
N ALA A 449 -5.16 27.21 -22.37
CA ALA A 449 -5.00 28.44 -21.61
C ALA A 449 -3.68 28.41 -20.83
N SER A 450 -3.07 29.58 -20.70
CA SER A 450 -1.90 29.81 -19.86
C SER A 450 -2.18 31.06 -19.02
N GLY A 451 -1.94 30.96 -17.71
CA GLY A 451 -2.34 32.00 -16.76
C GLY A 451 -1.40 33.19 -16.68
N SER A 452 -0.10 32.97 -16.93
CA SER A 452 0.95 33.97 -16.72
C SER A 452 1.99 33.99 -17.84
N ALA A 453 1.79 33.20 -18.90
CA ALA A 453 2.72 33.07 -20.02
C ALA A 453 1.94 32.89 -21.33
N SER A 454 2.63 32.93 -22.47
CA SER A 454 1.99 32.87 -23.78
C SER A 454 1.59 31.45 -24.23
N VAL A 455 0.48 31.34 -24.95
CA VAL A 455 0.11 30.11 -25.70
C VAL A 455 0.74 30.19 -27.09
N GLY A 456 1.68 29.28 -27.39
CA GLY A 456 2.30 29.15 -28.71
C GLY A 456 1.62 28.07 -29.56
N ILE A 457 1.35 28.38 -30.83
CA ILE A 457 0.89 27.42 -31.84
C ILE A 457 1.81 27.54 -33.04
N MET A 458 2.55 26.47 -33.36
CA MET A 458 3.54 26.45 -34.42
C MET A 458 3.22 25.36 -35.43
N SER A 459 3.28 25.70 -36.71
CA SER A 459 3.11 24.76 -37.82
C SER A 459 4.21 25.02 -38.86
N GLN A 460 4.81 23.95 -39.39
CA GLN A 460 5.67 24.07 -40.58
C GLN A 460 4.85 24.29 -41.85
N GLN A 461 3.60 23.79 -41.85
CA GLN A 461 2.62 23.99 -42.90
C GLN A 461 1.59 25.03 -42.41
N ASN A 462 0.33 24.87 -42.79
CA ASN A 462 -0.73 25.78 -42.40
C ASN A 462 -1.12 25.64 -40.91
N THR A 463 -1.57 26.74 -40.34
CA THR A 463 -2.43 26.74 -39.15
C THR A 463 -3.85 27.04 -39.62
N ASP A 464 -4.69 26.01 -39.69
CA ASP A 464 -6.07 26.11 -40.16
C ASP A 464 -7.04 26.24 -38.97
N ILE A 465 -7.81 27.33 -38.91
CA ILE A 465 -8.86 27.55 -37.90
C ILE A 465 -10.22 27.56 -38.59
N SER A 466 -10.99 26.48 -38.41
CA SER A 466 -12.33 26.33 -38.99
C SER A 466 -13.41 26.47 -37.93
N ALA A 467 -14.23 27.52 -38.02
CA ALA A 467 -15.34 27.77 -37.10
C ALA A 467 -16.67 27.87 -37.85
N LEU A 468 -17.63 26.99 -37.53
CA LEU A 468 -18.96 27.00 -38.16
C LEU A 468 -19.81 28.22 -37.78
N LYS A 469 -19.57 28.78 -36.59
CA LYS A 469 -20.32 29.93 -36.08
C LYS A 469 -19.53 31.22 -36.24
N ARG A 470 -18.50 31.40 -35.40
CA ARG A 470 -17.71 32.63 -35.35
C ARG A 470 -16.26 32.31 -35.03
N PHE A 471 -15.35 33.06 -35.64
CA PHE A 471 -13.99 33.23 -35.18
C PHE A 471 -13.92 34.59 -34.46
N THR A 472 -13.50 34.60 -33.20
CA THR A 472 -13.45 35.81 -32.37
C THR A 472 -12.09 35.89 -31.71
N VAL A 473 -11.44 37.03 -31.86
CA VAL A 473 -10.14 37.35 -31.26
C VAL A 473 -10.31 38.64 -30.46
N ALA A 474 -9.93 38.61 -29.20
CA ALA A 474 -9.88 39.79 -28.33
C ALA A 474 -8.53 39.77 -27.63
N ALA A 475 -7.75 40.84 -27.80
CA ALA A 475 -6.45 41.03 -27.17
C ALA A 475 -6.52 42.26 -26.25
N GLY A 476 -5.87 42.17 -25.08
CA GLY A 476 -5.87 43.28 -24.11
C GLY A 476 -5.01 44.47 -24.53
N GLU A 477 -4.06 44.25 -25.43
CA GLU A 477 -3.13 45.28 -25.93
C GLU A 477 -3.30 45.48 -27.43
N ALA A 478 -2.97 44.48 -28.25
CA ALA A 478 -2.99 44.63 -29.70
C ALA A 478 -3.23 43.31 -30.44
N VAL A 479 -3.72 43.42 -31.68
CA VAL A 479 -3.82 42.31 -32.64
C VAL A 479 -2.85 42.58 -33.78
N SER A 480 -1.86 41.71 -33.96
CA SER A 480 -0.86 41.78 -35.03
C SER A 480 -1.01 40.59 -35.97
N VAL A 481 -1.13 40.84 -37.29
CA VAL A 481 -1.27 39.81 -38.32
C VAL A 481 -0.32 40.12 -39.47
N LEU A 482 0.67 39.23 -39.68
CA LEU A 482 1.66 39.37 -40.75
C LEU A 482 1.51 38.23 -41.77
N ALA A 483 1.50 38.59 -43.06
CA ALA A 483 1.65 37.66 -44.17
C ALA A 483 2.91 38.01 -44.98
N ARG A 484 3.92 37.12 -45.00
CA ARG A 484 5.23 37.43 -45.59
C ARG A 484 5.32 37.33 -47.12
N GLN A 485 4.58 36.39 -47.71
CA GLN A 485 4.80 36.03 -49.13
C GLN A 485 3.54 36.18 -49.98
N ALA A 486 2.41 35.61 -49.55
CA ALA A 486 1.20 35.50 -50.37
C ALA A 486 0.18 36.66 -50.18
N GLY A 487 0.51 37.65 -49.36
CA GLY A 487 -0.40 38.75 -49.00
C GLY A 487 -1.53 38.34 -48.05
N MET A 488 -2.45 39.27 -47.78
CA MET A 488 -3.59 39.09 -46.88
C MET A 488 -4.90 39.12 -47.67
N LYS A 489 -5.84 38.23 -47.32
CA LYS A 489 -7.19 38.15 -47.90
C LYS A 489 -8.22 38.24 -46.79
N LEU A 490 -8.96 39.35 -46.73
CA LEU A 490 -10.04 39.59 -45.76
C LEU A 490 -11.36 39.71 -46.53
N PHE A 491 -12.16 38.64 -46.52
CA PHE A 491 -13.43 38.59 -47.23
C PHE A 491 -14.59 38.30 -46.28
N ALA A 492 -15.67 39.08 -46.39
CA ALA A 492 -16.98 38.68 -45.91
C ALA A 492 -17.85 38.31 -47.12
N ALA A 493 -18.06 37.01 -47.36
CA ALA A 493 -18.88 36.54 -48.48
C ALA A 493 -20.34 37.04 -48.39
N LYS A 494 -20.82 37.24 -47.16
CA LYS A 494 -22.06 37.94 -46.81
C LYS A 494 -21.82 38.70 -45.50
N GLY A 495 -22.57 39.78 -45.30
CA GLY A 495 -22.43 40.65 -44.13
C GLY A 495 -21.43 41.78 -44.36
N LYS A 496 -21.49 42.79 -43.49
CA LYS A 496 -20.67 43.99 -43.54
C LYS A 496 -19.24 43.68 -43.11
N VAL A 497 -18.25 44.21 -43.83
CA VAL A 497 -16.88 44.37 -43.33
C VAL A 497 -16.80 45.71 -42.63
N GLU A 498 -16.38 45.70 -41.37
CA GLU A 498 -16.24 46.90 -40.54
C GLU A 498 -14.85 46.95 -39.93
N ILE A 499 -14.14 48.05 -40.19
CA ILE A 499 -12.79 48.30 -39.70
C ILE A 499 -12.82 49.68 -39.04
N GLN A 500 -12.47 49.75 -37.76
CA GLN A 500 -12.52 50.97 -36.96
C GLN A 500 -11.29 51.07 -36.07
N ALA A 501 -10.68 52.25 -36.02
CA ALA A 501 -9.82 52.67 -34.92
C ALA A 501 -10.68 53.60 -34.04
N GLN A 502 -11.18 53.08 -32.91
CA GLN A 502 -12.24 53.74 -32.14
C GLN A 502 -11.77 54.95 -31.33
N ASP A 503 -10.46 55.03 -31.05
CA ASP A 503 -9.84 56.11 -30.27
C ASP A 503 -8.43 56.47 -30.82
N ASP A 504 -8.11 56.06 -32.04
CA ASP A 504 -6.79 56.28 -32.66
C ASP A 504 -6.90 56.36 -34.19
N ALA A 505 -5.77 56.53 -34.88
CA ALA A 505 -5.69 56.62 -36.32
C ALA A 505 -5.93 55.27 -37.03
N LEU A 506 -6.54 55.34 -38.22
CA LEU A 506 -6.61 54.24 -39.17
C LEU A 506 -5.67 54.54 -40.35
N GLU A 507 -4.63 53.73 -40.52
CA GLU A 507 -3.69 53.86 -41.65
C GLU A 507 -3.88 52.73 -42.67
N ALA A 508 -3.94 53.09 -43.95
CA ALA A 508 -4.02 52.15 -45.08
C ALA A 508 -2.99 52.55 -46.15
N ILE A 509 -1.83 51.88 -46.16
CA ILE A 509 -0.69 52.23 -46.99
C ILE A 509 -0.37 51.06 -47.93
N ALA A 510 -0.13 51.36 -49.21
CA ALA A 510 0.36 50.39 -50.19
C ALA A 510 1.55 50.97 -50.96
N LYS A 511 2.57 50.13 -51.22
CA LYS A 511 3.71 50.49 -52.09
C LYS A 511 3.30 50.63 -53.56
N LYS A 512 2.21 49.97 -53.95
CA LYS A 512 1.60 50.04 -55.28
C LYS A 512 0.24 50.73 -55.15
N ASP A 513 -0.65 50.46 -56.10
CA ASP A 513 -1.94 51.12 -56.18
C ASP A 513 -2.86 50.78 -54.99
N ILE A 514 -3.59 51.78 -54.51
CA ILE A 514 -4.74 51.63 -53.62
C ILE A 514 -6.00 51.79 -54.48
N THR A 515 -6.89 50.79 -54.45
CA THR A 515 -8.19 50.84 -55.15
C THR A 515 -9.34 50.78 -54.15
N VAL A 516 -10.17 51.81 -54.14
CA VAL A 516 -11.41 51.87 -53.35
C VAL A 516 -12.60 51.90 -54.31
N THR A 517 -13.47 50.89 -54.27
CA THR A 517 -14.55 50.74 -55.24
C THR A 517 -15.82 50.22 -54.58
N SER A 518 -16.93 50.91 -54.85
CA SER A 518 -18.28 50.41 -54.63
C SER A 518 -18.86 50.04 -55.99
N THR A 519 -19.12 48.74 -56.23
CA THR A 519 -19.54 48.26 -57.56
C THR A 519 -21.00 48.54 -57.88
N GLU A 520 -21.85 48.64 -56.86
CA GLU A 520 -23.30 48.86 -57.00
C GLU A 520 -23.83 50.02 -56.15
N GLY A 521 -22.99 50.57 -55.26
CA GLY A 521 -23.39 51.59 -54.30
C GLY A 521 -22.62 52.90 -54.45
N ARG A 522 -22.43 53.59 -53.33
CA ARG A 522 -21.67 54.85 -53.24
C ARG A 522 -20.41 54.68 -52.40
N VAL A 523 -19.48 55.62 -52.57
CA VAL A 523 -18.29 55.79 -51.71
C VAL A 523 -18.45 57.11 -50.98
N ASP A 524 -18.63 57.05 -49.66
CA ASP A 524 -18.70 58.23 -48.79
C ASP A 524 -17.33 58.41 -48.12
N ILE A 525 -16.72 59.58 -48.28
CA ILE A 525 -15.48 59.97 -47.58
C ILE A 525 -15.81 61.21 -46.77
N THR A 526 -15.72 61.11 -45.45
CA THR A 526 -16.13 62.18 -44.53
C THR A 526 -15.04 62.37 -43.48
N ALA A 527 -14.73 63.62 -43.17
CA ALA A 527 -13.82 64.01 -42.10
C ALA A 527 -14.48 65.11 -41.25
N ALA A 528 -14.20 65.11 -39.94
CA ALA A 528 -14.78 66.08 -39.01
C ALA A 528 -14.10 67.46 -39.09
N THR A 529 -12.79 67.48 -39.30
CA THR A 529 -11.97 68.71 -39.31
C THR A 529 -11.49 69.06 -40.71
N GLU A 530 -10.90 68.10 -41.41
CA GLU A 530 -10.20 68.34 -42.66
C GLU A 530 -10.12 67.08 -43.53
N LEU A 531 -10.38 67.23 -44.84
CA LEU A 531 -10.15 66.20 -45.85
C LEU A 531 -9.14 66.71 -46.90
N VAL A 532 -8.05 65.97 -47.11
CA VAL A 532 -7.01 66.30 -48.10
C VAL A 532 -6.81 65.15 -49.08
N ILE A 533 -6.89 65.44 -50.37
CA ILE A 533 -6.52 64.54 -51.46
C ILE A 533 -5.32 65.16 -52.16
N ASN A 534 -4.16 64.51 -52.12
CA ASN A 534 -2.91 65.04 -52.69
C ASN A 534 -2.29 64.03 -53.67
N CYS A 535 -1.80 64.53 -54.81
CA CYS A 535 -1.00 63.79 -55.77
C CYS A 535 0.05 64.69 -56.43
N GLY A 536 1.34 64.42 -56.21
CA GLY A 536 2.44 65.10 -56.91
C GLY A 536 2.51 66.62 -56.70
N GLY A 537 1.97 67.13 -55.58
CA GLY A 537 1.90 68.56 -55.27
C GLY A 537 0.58 69.24 -55.68
N ALA A 538 -0.27 68.60 -56.48
CA ALA A 538 -1.66 69.02 -56.67
C ALA A 538 -2.55 68.46 -55.56
N TYR A 539 -3.51 69.24 -55.08
CA TYR A 539 -4.42 68.80 -54.03
C TYR A 539 -5.82 69.40 -54.09
N ILE A 540 -6.76 68.69 -53.45
CA ILE A 540 -8.09 69.16 -53.10
C ILE A 540 -8.20 69.08 -51.58
N ARG A 541 -8.51 70.20 -50.94
CA ARG A 541 -8.65 70.31 -49.48
C ARG A 541 -10.03 70.85 -49.12
N LEU A 542 -10.71 70.18 -48.20
CA LEU A 542 -12.00 70.60 -47.64
C LEU A 542 -11.83 70.82 -46.13
N SER A 543 -12.00 72.06 -45.66
CA SER A 543 -11.87 72.44 -44.25
C SER A 543 -12.67 73.71 -43.94
N ASP A 544 -13.23 73.81 -42.73
CA ASP A 544 -13.97 75.00 -42.25
C ASP A 544 -15.07 75.50 -43.21
N GLY A 545 -15.70 74.58 -43.96
CA GLY A 545 -16.72 74.90 -44.98
C GLY A 545 -16.16 75.42 -46.31
N ASN A 546 -14.85 75.48 -46.49
CA ASN A 546 -14.17 75.91 -47.71
C ASN A 546 -13.71 74.71 -48.56
N ILE A 547 -13.56 74.96 -49.87
CA ILE A 547 -12.89 74.06 -50.81
C ILE A 547 -11.67 74.80 -51.37
N GLU A 548 -10.47 74.27 -51.13
CA GLU A 548 -9.20 74.77 -51.66
C GLU A 548 -8.68 73.81 -52.74
N LEU A 549 -8.45 74.36 -53.94
CA LEU A 549 -7.91 73.65 -55.10
C LEU A 549 -6.54 74.25 -55.42
N GLY A 550 -5.46 73.56 -55.05
CA GLY A 550 -4.10 74.03 -55.24
C GLY A 550 -3.30 73.11 -56.18
N CYS A 551 -2.53 73.69 -57.09
CA CYS A 551 -1.60 72.93 -57.94
C CYS A 551 -0.42 73.80 -58.41
N PRO A 552 0.76 73.20 -58.66
CA PRO A 552 1.92 73.92 -59.20
C PRO A 552 1.76 74.34 -60.67
N GLU A 553 0.88 73.67 -61.41
CA GLU A 553 0.60 73.94 -62.82
C GLU A 553 -0.82 74.47 -63.02
N ASN A 554 -1.65 73.82 -63.86
CA ASN A 554 -2.95 74.31 -64.28
C ASN A 554 -4.10 73.51 -63.67
N ILE A 555 -5.15 74.20 -63.20
CA ILE A 555 -6.47 73.59 -62.97
C ILE A 555 -7.20 73.53 -64.32
N LEU A 556 -7.28 72.34 -64.93
CA LEU A 556 -7.96 72.14 -66.21
C LEU A 556 -9.41 71.68 -66.00
N LEU A 557 -10.36 72.59 -66.22
CA LEU A 557 -11.80 72.28 -66.20
C LEU A 557 -12.33 72.06 -67.62
N LYS A 558 -12.65 70.81 -67.98
CA LYS A 558 -13.27 70.46 -69.28
C LYS A 558 -14.79 70.35 -69.14
N THR A 559 -15.51 71.46 -69.39
CA THR A 559 -16.98 71.54 -69.26
C THR A 559 -17.57 72.52 -70.26
N MET A 560 -18.86 72.39 -70.58
CA MET A 560 -19.59 73.39 -71.37
C MET A 560 -19.94 74.65 -70.57
N ASN A 561 -20.13 74.57 -69.25
CA ASN A 561 -20.48 75.70 -68.38
C ASN A 561 -19.88 75.55 -66.97
N VAL A 562 -19.49 76.67 -66.35
CA VAL A 562 -19.20 76.79 -64.92
C VAL A 562 -20.11 77.89 -64.36
N GLN A 563 -21.00 77.55 -63.42
CA GLN A 563 -21.95 78.50 -62.82
C GLN A 563 -21.61 78.72 -61.34
N LYS A 564 -21.41 79.98 -60.94
CA LYS A 564 -21.21 80.37 -59.54
C LYS A 564 -22.56 80.69 -58.91
N MET A 565 -23.08 79.80 -58.07
CA MET A 565 -24.34 79.94 -57.32
C MET A 565 -24.08 80.39 -55.87
N GLY A 566 -25.14 80.68 -55.11
CA GLY A 566 -25.06 80.89 -53.67
C GLY A 566 -24.60 79.62 -52.91
N PRO A 567 -24.21 79.75 -51.63
CA PRO A 567 -23.72 78.62 -50.84
C PRO A 567 -24.79 77.53 -50.66
N ALA A 568 -24.35 76.27 -50.67
CA ALA A 568 -25.17 75.10 -50.37
C ALA A 568 -24.49 74.29 -49.25
N MET A 569 -25.28 73.61 -48.42
CA MET A 569 -24.80 72.87 -47.25
C MET A 569 -25.31 71.44 -47.29
N LEU A 570 -24.43 70.48 -47.03
CA LEU A 570 -24.77 69.07 -46.84
C LEU A 570 -24.46 68.70 -45.39
N ASN A 571 -25.49 68.47 -44.59
CA ASN A 571 -25.33 68.03 -43.20
C ASN A 571 -25.24 66.51 -43.13
N VAL A 572 -24.08 66.01 -42.72
CA VAL A 572 -23.87 64.60 -42.36
C VAL A 572 -23.70 64.53 -40.85
N THR A 573 -24.44 63.65 -40.19
CA THR A 573 -24.31 63.46 -38.73
C THR A 573 -22.97 62.80 -38.42
N PRO A 574 -22.16 63.35 -37.49
CA PRO A 574 -20.91 62.71 -37.05
C PRO A 574 -21.20 61.31 -36.49
N TYR A 575 -20.27 60.39 -36.68
CA TYR A 575 -20.36 59.04 -36.13
C TYR A 575 -19.85 59.03 -34.68
N ASP A 576 -20.68 58.62 -33.73
CA ASP A 576 -20.30 58.48 -32.32
C ASP A 576 -19.75 57.07 -32.04
N PHE A 577 -18.52 56.98 -31.54
CA PHE A 577 -17.92 55.70 -31.14
C PHE A 577 -18.48 55.19 -29.81
N PRO A 578 -18.68 53.86 -29.66
CA PRO A 578 -19.04 53.25 -28.38
C PRO A 578 -17.88 53.35 -27.39
N LYS A 579 -18.17 53.64 -26.11
CA LYS A 579 -17.18 53.76 -25.03
C LYS A 579 -17.11 52.47 -24.20
N GLY A 580 -15.92 51.87 -24.10
CA GLY A 580 -15.64 50.75 -23.19
C GLY A 580 -15.01 51.22 -21.87
N TYR A 581 -15.20 50.45 -20.80
CA TYR A 581 -14.60 50.73 -19.48
C TYR A 581 -13.68 49.58 -19.07
N GLY A 582 -12.42 49.89 -18.74
CA GLY A 582 -11.42 48.92 -18.29
C GLY A 582 -10.62 49.43 -17.09
N GLY A 583 -10.21 48.52 -16.19
CA GLY A 583 -9.40 48.88 -15.02
C GLY A 583 -8.56 47.72 -14.46
N ILE A 584 -7.42 48.06 -13.87
CA ILE A 584 -6.54 47.17 -13.10
C ILE A 584 -6.57 47.62 -11.63
N TYR A 585 -6.68 46.67 -10.70
CA TYR A 585 -6.77 46.97 -9.27
C TYR A 585 -5.55 46.42 -8.53
N THR A 586 -5.03 47.16 -7.56
CA THR A 586 -3.95 46.70 -6.68
C THR A 586 -4.54 46.18 -5.38
N LEU A 587 -4.31 44.90 -5.09
CA LEU A 587 -4.71 44.26 -3.86
C LEU A 587 -3.79 44.72 -2.72
N LYS A 588 -4.40 45.19 -1.63
CA LYS A 588 -3.72 45.62 -0.41
C LYS A 588 -4.33 44.94 0.81
N ASP A 589 -3.51 44.68 1.83
CA ASP A 589 -3.99 44.24 3.14
C ASP A 589 -4.64 45.38 3.94
N GLU A 590 -5.16 45.07 5.12
CA GLU A 590 -5.79 46.03 6.04
C GLU A 590 -4.83 47.13 6.54
N TYR A 591 -3.51 46.94 6.37
CA TYR A 591 -2.46 47.88 6.73
C TYR A 591 -1.96 48.70 5.52
N GLY A 592 -2.52 48.48 4.33
CA GLY A 592 -2.19 49.17 3.09
C GLY A 592 -0.98 48.61 2.34
N ASN A 593 -0.41 47.48 2.76
CA ASN A 593 0.69 46.81 2.08
C ASN A 593 0.19 46.03 0.87
N ILE A 594 0.98 46.02 -0.21
CA ILE A 594 0.68 45.25 -1.42
C ILE A 594 0.75 43.75 -1.10
N ILE A 595 -0.26 43.01 -1.55
CA ILE A 595 -0.31 41.54 -1.40
C ILE A 595 -0.12 40.83 -2.75
N PRO A 596 1.13 40.44 -3.09
CA PRO A 596 1.43 39.74 -4.34
C PRO A 596 0.97 38.28 -4.30
N ASN A 597 0.83 37.65 -5.47
CA ASN A 597 0.56 36.22 -5.63
C ASN A 597 -0.63 35.69 -4.82
N THR A 598 -1.69 36.52 -4.66
CA THR A 598 -2.84 36.20 -3.82
C THR A 598 -4.08 35.97 -4.67
N GLU A 599 -4.82 34.90 -4.38
CA GLU A 599 -6.11 34.62 -5.02
C GLU A 599 -7.13 35.70 -4.67
N TYR A 600 -7.86 36.14 -5.70
CA TYR A 600 -8.91 37.13 -5.57
C TYR A 600 -10.13 36.76 -6.39
N LYS A 601 -11.26 37.37 -6.03
CA LYS A 601 -12.54 37.28 -6.73
C LYS A 601 -13.14 38.67 -6.86
N ILE A 602 -13.41 39.13 -8.07
CA ILE A 602 -14.07 40.39 -8.36
C ILE A 602 -15.48 40.09 -8.86
N THR A 603 -16.48 40.70 -8.24
CA THR A 603 -17.89 40.60 -8.63
C THR A 603 -18.35 41.95 -9.16
N THR A 604 -18.85 41.99 -10.40
CA THR A 604 -19.41 43.20 -11.01
C THR A 604 -20.82 43.51 -10.48
N GLY A 605 -21.29 44.75 -10.69
CA GLY A 605 -22.65 45.15 -10.31
C GLY A 605 -23.74 44.33 -11.01
N ASP A 606 -23.41 43.74 -12.15
CA ASP A 606 -24.30 42.87 -12.93
C ASP A 606 -24.19 41.38 -12.53
N GLY A 607 -23.36 41.08 -11.52
CA GLY A 607 -23.20 39.74 -10.95
C GLY A 607 -22.17 38.84 -11.65
N GLU A 608 -21.39 39.35 -12.61
CA GLU A 608 -20.30 38.59 -13.24
C GLU A 608 -19.14 38.44 -12.26
N ILE A 609 -18.52 37.26 -12.24
CA ILE A 609 -17.44 36.92 -11.31
C ILE A 609 -16.15 36.66 -12.08
N PHE A 610 -15.11 37.43 -11.76
CA PHE A 610 -13.74 37.28 -12.25
C PHE A 610 -12.86 36.75 -11.12
N THR A 611 -12.21 35.61 -11.31
CA THR A 611 -11.26 35.06 -10.33
C THR A 611 -9.86 35.01 -10.92
N GLY A 612 -8.85 35.32 -10.13
CA GLY A 612 -7.46 35.27 -10.55
C GLY A 612 -6.47 35.29 -9.39
N VAL A 613 -5.18 35.28 -9.71
CA VAL A 613 -4.08 35.47 -8.76
C VAL A 613 -3.39 36.78 -9.09
N SER A 614 -3.11 37.61 -8.09
CA SER A 614 -2.41 38.88 -8.31
C SER A 614 -0.95 38.66 -8.73
N ASP A 615 -0.38 39.59 -9.50
CA ASP A 615 1.02 39.53 -9.90
C ASP A 615 2.00 39.85 -8.75
N GLU A 616 3.30 39.91 -9.04
CA GLU A 616 4.36 40.26 -8.08
C GLU A 616 4.22 41.67 -7.48
N ASN A 617 3.42 42.54 -8.10
CA ASN A 617 3.09 43.89 -7.64
C ASN A 617 1.67 43.97 -7.05
N GLY A 618 1.03 42.83 -6.78
CA GLY A 618 -0.32 42.74 -6.24
C GLY A 618 -1.42 43.23 -7.19
N LYS A 619 -1.17 43.34 -8.49
CA LYS A 619 -2.17 43.79 -9.48
C LYS A 619 -3.05 42.64 -9.96
N THR A 620 -4.33 42.93 -10.15
CA THR A 620 -5.28 42.02 -10.82
C THR A 620 -5.04 42.00 -12.32
N VAL A 621 -5.64 41.05 -13.03
CA VAL A 621 -5.76 41.17 -14.49
C VAL A 621 -6.67 42.36 -14.84
N PRO A 622 -6.51 42.98 -16.02
CA PRO A 622 -7.43 44.01 -16.50
C PRO A 622 -8.86 43.45 -16.59
N ILE A 623 -9.84 44.16 -16.01
CA ILE A 623 -11.26 43.83 -16.12
C ILE A 623 -11.91 44.82 -17.08
N TYR A 624 -12.59 44.30 -18.09
CA TYR A 624 -13.33 45.09 -19.07
C TYR A 624 -14.84 44.89 -18.87
N THR A 625 -15.59 46.00 -18.86
CA THR A 625 -17.06 46.02 -18.70
C THR A 625 -17.69 46.92 -19.76
N ALA A 626 -18.93 46.64 -20.14
CA ALA A 626 -19.65 47.42 -21.13
C ALA A 626 -20.09 48.81 -20.62
N MET A 627 -20.27 48.95 -19.31
CA MET A 627 -20.66 50.20 -18.63
C MET A 627 -19.95 50.29 -17.28
N PRO A 628 -19.71 51.50 -16.74
CA PRO A 628 -19.08 51.64 -15.43
C PRO A 628 -20.05 51.12 -14.36
N CYS A 629 -19.61 50.13 -13.58
CA CYS A 629 -20.39 49.51 -12.51
C CYS A 629 -19.59 49.44 -11.21
N LYS A 630 -20.27 49.26 -10.07
CA LYS A 630 -19.59 48.99 -8.79
C LYS A 630 -18.98 47.59 -8.83
N LEU A 631 -17.75 47.45 -8.35
CA LEU A 631 -17.05 46.18 -8.21
C LEU A 631 -16.90 45.84 -6.73
N ASN A 632 -17.13 44.58 -6.37
CA ASN A 632 -16.76 44.03 -5.07
C ASN A 632 -15.55 43.11 -5.24
N ILE A 633 -14.48 43.33 -4.47
CA ILE A 633 -13.23 42.55 -4.55
C ILE A 633 -13.05 41.76 -3.25
N ASP A 634 -13.13 40.44 -3.33
CA ASP A 634 -12.86 39.53 -2.22
C ASP A 634 -11.44 38.97 -2.35
N ILE A 635 -10.63 39.07 -1.30
CA ILE A 635 -9.29 38.46 -1.21
C ILE A 635 -9.45 37.07 -0.58
N LEU A 636 -9.08 36.01 -1.30
CA LEU A 636 -9.38 34.63 -0.91
C LEU A 636 -8.30 33.95 -0.06
N GLY A 637 -7.18 34.64 0.19
CA GLY A 637 -6.10 34.19 1.06
C GLY A 637 -5.21 33.12 0.42
N THR A 638 -3.90 33.20 0.65
CA THR A 638 -2.98 32.12 0.28
C THR A 638 -3.23 30.92 1.20
N SER A 639 -3.43 29.74 0.63
CA SER A 639 -3.47 28.49 1.41
C SER A 639 -2.13 28.31 2.14
N LYS A 640 -2.05 28.77 3.39
CA LYS A 640 -0.95 28.41 4.29
C LYS A 640 -1.03 26.91 4.50
N SER A 641 0.01 26.20 4.05
CA SER A 641 0.30 24.84 4.49
C SER A 641 0.31 24.84 6.02
N GLY A 642 -0.60 24.07 6.62
CA GLY A 642 -0.68 23.91 8.06
C GLY A 642 0.61 23.28 8.58
N ARG A 643 1.45 24.09 9.22
CA ARG A 643 2.42 23.61 10.21
C ARG A 643 1.74 23.75 11.57
N SER A 644 1.07 22.68 11.99
CA SER A 644 0.63 22.52 13.37
C SER A 644 1.83 22.06 14.18
N ASP A 645 2.54 23.00 14.81
CA ASP A 645 3.33 22.68 16.00
C ASP A 645 2.35 22.67 17.18
N ASN A 646 2.17 21.50 17.80
CA ASN A 646 1.59 21.35 19.12
C ASN A 646 2.44 20.32 19.87
N THR A 647 3.15 20.82 20.91
CA THR A 647 3.83 20.12 22.02
C THR A 647 4.80 18.99 21.71
#